data_AF-A0A9Q9BBW0-F1
#
_entry.id   AF-A0A9Q9BBW0-F1
#
_cell.length_a   1.000
_cell.length_b   1.000
_cell.length_c   1.000
_cell.angle_alpha   90.00
_cell.angle_beta   90.00
_cell.angle_gamma   90.00
#
_symmetry.space_group_name_H-M   'P 1'
#
loop_
_entity.id
_entity.type
_entity.pdbx_description
1 polymer ?
#
loop_
_entity_poly.entity_id
_entity_poly.type
_entity_poly.pdbx_seq_one_letter_code
_entity_poly.pdbx_strand_id
1 'polypeptide(L)'
;MKKRVTYKIGEHDLILETGYLAKQANGSIYAEYAGSAILATICASGQAQEGLDYVPLTVDYNEKYYAAGKIPGGFIKREGRPKDKEILVSRLIDRPMRPLFKKEFGRDIQLVPTCISTDMINPPDILAVIASSAAVHISDIPFDGPVAAARVAYKNGEYIINPTFSQIETADMEIVVAGTKEGITMVEGGANEVSEEVMLTALEKAHEMIKALCKMQEDLRELAGKEKLPLVPLEAELENKQAIYDEAFPRLSKTLYLSTKMERREESDKVKKELAEKYAEQLEDEIQLKLFNALFEDMEYNILRTNILDKGLRVDGRGTKDIRPITCEIGVLPRPHGSAVFTRGETQSLGVVTIGTVFDEQIYDDIEGDRRENFILHYNFPPFSVGEVGRLGTGRREIGHGNLAHRSLYPMVPEREKFPYTVRVVSEVLESNGSSSMATVCSGTLSMLHAGVPMKKPVAGIAMGLITEGNDRYAILSDILGEEDHLGDMDFKVAGTADGITGFQMDIKIAGVSPEIMKNALAQAKEGRMHILGIMNRCISAPNEELSQYAPRVEVMTIPEDKIGALIGPGGKNVKAISDKYNVTINTENDGTVTIYGKDGSSDLKGAKLIVKGITSDPEVGIIYDGVVKKIMDFGAFVEILPGKEGLCHISKLSKARVEKVSDVLKEGQEIPVKLLEIDKLGRLNLSYIDALEERSK
;
A
#
# COMPACT_ATOMS: atom_id res chain seq x y z
N MET A 1 40.56 2.79 16.36
CA MET A 1 40.20 1.67 17.25
C MET A 1 38.70 1.47 17.16
N LYS A 2 38.22 0.24 17.25
CA LYS A 2 36.79 -0.08 17.21
C LYS A 2 36.10 0.49 18.47
N LYS A 3 34.98 1.18 18.30
CA LYS A 3 34.13 1.71 19.38
C LYS A 3 32.76 1.05 19.27
N ARG A 4 32.16 0.67 20.40
CA ARG A 4 30.93 -0.10 20.46
C ARG A 4 30.06 0.36 21.64
N VAL A 5 28.76 0.41 21.43
CA VAL A 5 27.73 0.43 22.47
C VAL A 5 26.76 -0.73 22.25
N THR A 6 26.14 -1.21 23.32
CA THR A 6 25.21 -2.35 23.27
C THR A 6 23.97 -2.04 24.11
N TYR A 7 22.79 -2.41 23.62
CA TYR A 7 21.52 -2.28 24.32
C TYR A 7 20.73 -3.58 24.18
N LYS A 8 20.23 -4.13 25.29
CA LYS A 8 19.55 -5.43 25.29
C LYS A 8 18.05 -5.25 25.03
N ILE A 9 17.53 -5.96 24.02
CA ILE A 9 16.11 -6.01 23.66
C ILE A 9 15.67 -7.48 23.72
N GLY A 10 14.88 -7.83 24.75
CA GLY A 10 14.53 -9.22 25.01
C GLY A 10 15.79 -10.08 25.23
N GLU A 11 15.93 -11.13 24.43
CA GLU A 11 17.07 -12.06 24.51
C GLU A 11 18.26 -11.64 23.63
N HIS A 12 18.11 -10.62 22.78
CA HIS A 12 19.12 -10.21 21.82
C HIS A 12 19.74 -8.86 22.17
N ASP A 13 21.01 -8.72 21.79
CA ASP A 13 21.73 -7.46 21.89
C ASP A 13 21.56 -6.68 20.58
N LEU A 14 21.14 -5.42 20.69
CA LEU A 14 21.32 -4.42 19.65
C LEU A 14 22.70 -3.78 19.84
N ILE A 15 23.49 -3.77 18.78
CA ILE A 15 24.89 -3.36 18.79
C ILE A 15 25.08 -2.24 17.78
N LEU A 16 25.77 -1.16 18.17
CA LEU A 16 26.24 -0.11 17.26
C LEU A 16 27.76 0.01 17.36
N GLU A 17 28.44 -0.12 16.23
CA GLU A 17 29.89 -0.14 16.14
C GLU A 17 30.43 0.84 15.08
N THR A 18 31.57 1.47 15.39
CA THR A 18 32.27 2.35 14.44
C THR A 18 33.79 2.22 14.56
N GLY A 19 34.51 2.86 13.63
CA GLY A 19 35.98 2.97 13.64
C GLY A 19 36.74 1.87 12.89
N TYR A 20 36.04 0.97 12.18
CA TYR A 20 36.68 -0.10 11.38
C TYR A 20 36.18 -0.20 9.92
N LEU A 21 34.87 -0.07 9.64
CA LEU A 21 34.32 -0.06 8.27
C LEU A 21 34.07 1.35 7.74
N ALA A 22 34.23 1.51 6.42
CA ALA A 22 33.95 2.75 5.68
C ALA A 22 34.55 4.03 6.31
N LYS A 23 35.80 3.95 6.77
CA LYS A 23 36.49 5.03 7.52
C LYS A 23 36.69 6.35 6.77
N GLN A 24 36.43 6.38 5.46
CA GLN A 24 36.51 7.59 4.64
C GLN A 24 35.23 8.43 4.69
N ALA A 25 34.11 7.87 5.16
CA ALA A 25 32.86 8.59 5.30
C ALA A 25 32.92 9.64 6.44
N ASN A 26 32.07 10.66 6.37
CA ASN A 26 31.86 11.60 7.46
C ASN A 26 31.39 10.87 8.73
N GLY A 27 30.54 9.86 8.58
CA GLY A 27 30.16 8.92 9.64
C GLY A 27 29.86 7.54 9.08
N SER A 28 30.11 6.51 9.88
CA SER A 28 29.89 5.11 9.50
C SER A 28 29.53 4.28 10.73
N ILE A 29 28.46 3.49 10.62
CA ILE A 29 27.97 2.59 11.66
C ILE A 29 27.74 1.21 11.08
N TYR A 30 28.32 0.21 11.74
CA TYR A 30 27.86 -1.17 11.65
C TYR A 30 26.88 -1.40 12.79
N ALA A 31 25.62 -1.67 12.45
CA ALA A 31 24.58 -2.00 13.40
C ALA A 31 24.21 -3.48 13.27
N GLU A 32 24.00 -4.15 14.38
CA GLU A 32 23.65 -5.57 14.44
C GLU A 32 22.54 -5.78 15.48
N TYR A 33 21.56 -6.60 15.14
CA TYR A 33 20.53 -7.07 16.06
C TYR A 33 20.15 -8.49 15.68
N ALA A 34 20.27 -9.42 16.65
CA ALA A 34 20.11 -10.85 16.42
C ALA A 34 21.06 -11.36 15.30
N GLY A 35 20.55 -11.64 14.09
CA GLY A 35 21.38 -11.99 12.92
C GLY A 35 21.33 -10.98 11.77
N SER A 36 20.58 -9.89 11.95
CA SER A 36 20.43 -8.82 10.96
C SER A 36 21.50 -7.74 11.17
N ALA A 37 22.07 -7.24 10.08
CA ALA A 37 23.10 -6.21 10.12
C ALA A 37 22.97 -5.16 9.02
N ILE A 38 23.12 -3.89 9.42
CA ILE A 38 23.11 -2.73 8.54
C ILE A 38 24.47 -2.03 8.59
N LEU A 39 25.04 -1.73 7.43
CA LEU A 39 26.14 -0.76 7.31
C LEU A 39 25.55 0.57 6.85
N ALA A 40 25.52 1.57 7.73
CA ALA A 40 25.06 2.92 7.41
C ALA A 40 26.25 3.87 7.27
N THR A 41 26.33 4.56 6.12
CA THR A 41 27.35 5.57 5.86
C THR A 41 26.73 6.91 5.51
N ILE A 42 27.32 8.00 6.00
CA ILE A 42 26.93 9.37 5.68
C ILE A 42 28.13 10.13 5.10
N CYS A 43 27.90 10.85 4.01
CA CYS A 43 28.89 11.74 3.39
C CYS A 43 28.28 13.13 3.16
N ALA A 44 29.12 14.17 3.26
CA ALA A 44 28.78 15.53 2.85
C ALA A 44 29.75 16.01 1.75
N SER A 45 29.27 16.85 0.83
CA SER A 45 30.14 17.48 -0.17
C SER A 45 31.11 18.48 0.47
N GLY A 46 32.26 18.73 -0.18
CA GLY A 46 33.29 19.60 0.37
C GLY A 46 32.94 21.10 0.32
N GLN A 47 32.12 21.51 -0.65
CA GLN A 47 31.75 22.91 -0.87
C GLN A 47 30.36 23.20 -0.32
N ALA A 48 30.26 24.22 0.55
CA ALA A 48 28.98 24.74 1.02
C ALA A 48 28.47 25.82 0.07
N GLN A 49 27.15 25.88 -0.06
CA GLN A 49 26.41 26.90 -0.79
C GLN A 49 25.60 27.74 0.20
N GLU A 50 25.68 29.06 0.05
CA GLU A 50 24.96 30.01 0.90
C GLU A 50 23.52 30.21 0.44
N GLY A 51 22.62 30.36 1.41
CA GLY A 51 21.21 30.65 1.15
C GLY A 51 20.49 29.55 0.37
N LEU A 52 20.68 28.28 0.77
CA LEU A 52 19.78 27.19 0.38
C LEU A 52 18.47 27.30 1.18
N ASP A 53 17.36 27.18 0.49
CA ASP A 53 16.00 27.15 1.04
C ASP A 53 15.54 25.71 1.39
N TYR A 54 16.32 24.70 1.01
CA TYR A 54 16.09 23.28 1.30
C TYR A 54 17.35 22.57 1.83
N VAL A 55 17.13 21.40 2.44
CA VAL A 55 18.24 20.48 2.81
C VAL A 55 18.48 19.50 1.65
N PRO A 56 19.64 19.52 0.98
CA PRO A 56 19.99 18.58 -0.11
C PRO A 56 20.38 17.20 0.42
N LEU A 57 19.48 16.58 1.20
CA LEU A 57 19.63 15.22 1.72
C LEU A 57 19.10 14.20 0.72
N THR A 58 19.91 13.19 0.41
CA THR A 58 19.51 11.97 -0.30
C THR A 58 19.72 10.76 0.61
N VAL A 59 18.67 9.96 0.78
CA VAL A 59 18.71 8.69 1.51
C VAL A 59 18.48 7.53 0.56
N ASP A 60 19.40 6.57 0.50
CA ASP A 60 19.31 5.39 -0.37
C ASP A 60 19.52 4.12 0.46
N TYR A 61 18.42 3.55 0.96
CA TYR A 61 18.45 2.23 1.58
C TYR A 61 18.55 1.15 0.50
N ASN A 62 19.44 0.18 0.72
CA ASN A 62 19.71 -0.91 -0.22
C ASN A 62 19.68 -2.26 0.47
N GLU A 63 19.05 -3.24 -0.15
CA GLU A 63 19.05 -4.63 0.27
C GLU A 63 19.95 -5.46 -0.63
N LYS A 64 20.90 -6.18 -0.04
CA LYS A 64 21.76 -7.09 -0.77
C LYS A 64 21.24 -8.50 -0.66
N TYR A 65 21.08 -9.21 -1.79
CA TYR A 65 20.52 -10.57 -1.76
C TYR A 65 21.43 -11.54 -1.02
N TYR A 66 22.75 -11.27 -1.02
CA TYR A 66 23.69 -12.03 -0.20
C TYR A 66 23.41 -11.92 1.30
N ALA A 67 22.71 -10.87 1.75
CA ALA A 67 22.32 -10.73 3.16
C ALA A 67 21.45 -11.90 3.62
N ALA A 68 20.65 -12.47 2.71
CA ALA A 68 19.83 -13.65 2.91
C ALA A 68 20.43 -14.92 2.27
N GLY A 69 21.68 -14.88 1.79
CA GLY A 69 22.30 -15.99 1.08
C GLY A 69 21.66 -16.33 -0.28
N LYS A 70 20.92 -15.37 -0.89
CA LYS A 70 20.19 -15.53 -2.14
C LYS A 70 20.98 -14.96 -3.33
N ILE A 71 20.75 -15.49 -4.53
CA ILE A 71 21.15 -14.87 -5.80
C ILE A 71 19.93 -14.15 -6.38
N PRO A 72 20.04 -12.90 -6.87
CA PRO A 72 18.91 -12.19 -7.45
C PRO A 72 18.12 -12.98 -8.50
N GLY A 73 16.79 -12.85 -8.45
CA GLY A 73 15.89 -13.35 -9.47
C GLY A 73 16.07 -12.66 -10.81
N GLY A 74 15.32 -13.11 -11.82
CA GLY A 74 15.36 -12.53 -13.17
C GLY A 74 16.57 -12.95 -14.03
N PHE A 75 16.67 -12.34 -15.22
CA PHE A 75 17.72 -12.66 -16.21
C PHE A 75 19.11 -12.17 -15.79
N ILE A 76 19.17 -10.98 -15.17
CA ILE A 76 20.42 -10.39 -14.69
C ILE A 76 20.61 -10.78 -13.22
N LYS A 77 21.66 -11.54 -12.91
CA LYS A 77 21.97 -12.02 -11.55
C LYS A 77 22.67 -10.95 -10.69
N ARG A 78 22.08 -9.75 -10.65
CA ARG A 78 22.60 -8.57 -9.94
C ARG A 78 21.44 -7.68 -9.51
N GLU A 79 21.56 -7.04 -8.35
CA GLU A 79 20.61 -6.03 -7.90
C GLU A 79 20.53 -4.87 -8.91
N GLY A 80 19.31 -4.49 -9.27
CA GLY A 80 19.01 -3.51 -10.31
C GLY A 80 18.49 -2.20 -9.74
N ARG A 81 17.37 -1.71 -10.29
CA ARG A 81 16.68 -0.53 -9.77
C ARG A 81 16.19 -0.78 -8.34
N PRO A 82 16.12 0.26 -7.48
CA PRO A 82 15.53 0.14 -6.16
C PRO A 82 14.10 -0.40 -6.25
N LYS A 83 13.77 -1.33 -5.38
CA LYS A 83 12.43 -1.90 -5.24
C LYS A 83 11.55 -0.99 -4.37
N ASP A 84 10.25 -1.23 -4.42
CA ASP A 84 9.27 -0.46 -3.63
C ASP A 84 9.63 -0.49 -2.14
N LYS A 85 9.98 -1.65 -1.60
CA LYS A 85 10.42 -1.77 -0.20
C LYS A 85 11.65 -0.92 0.09
N GLU A 86 12.67 -0.94 -0.77
CA GLU A 86 13.87 -0.14 -0.59
C GLU A 86 13.57 1.37 -0.60
N ILE A 87 12.65 1.79 -1.47
CA ILE A 87 12.17 3.17 -1.56
C ILE A 87 11.36 3.56 -0.32
N LEU A 88 10.49 2.68 0.17
CA LEU A 88 9.68 2.90 1.36
C LEU A 88 10.55 3.03 2.61
N VAL A 89 11.54 2.15 2.80
CA VAL A 89 12.50 2.27 3.91
C VAL A 89 13.37 3.51 3.78
N SER A 90 13.78 3.88 2.56
CA SER A 90 14.49 5.16 2.35
C SER A 90 13.66 6.35 2.80
N ARG A 91 12.35 6.36 2.53
CA ARG A 91 11.43 7.41 3.03
C ARG A 91 11.23 7.33 4.54
N LEU A 92 11.14 6.13 5.10
CA LEU A 92 11.00 5.90 6.54
C LEU A 92 12.18 6.49 7.33
N ILE A 93 13.38 6.44 6.75
CA ILE A 93 14.60 7.04 7.32
C ILE A 93 14.62 8.55 7.09
N ASP A 94 14.30 9.00 5.87
CA ASP A 94 14.37 10.42 5.49
C ASP A 94 13.42 11.31 6.29
N ARG A 95 12.14 10.90 6.40
CA ARG A 95 11.05 11.69 7.01
C ARG A 95 11.38 12.21 8.42
N PRO A 96 11.77 11.36 9.39
CA PRO A 96 12.05 11.81 10.75
C PRO A 96 13.40 12.53 10.89
N MET A 97 14.32 12.36 9.94
CA MET A 97 15.67 12.95 10.03
C MET A 97 15.78 14.31 9.32
N ARG A 98 15.10 14.50 8.20
CA ARG A 98 15.20 15.71 7.36
C ARG A 98 14.96 17.02 8.13
N PRO A 99 13.94 17.14 9.02
CA PRO A 99 13.71 18.36 9.79
C PRO A 99 14.82 18.72 10.78
N LEU A 100 15.70 17.77 11.13
CA LEU A 100 16.76 17.96 12.12
C LEU A 100 18.09 18.42 11.49
N PHE A 101 18.15 18.54 10.17
CA PHE A 101 19.27 19.16 9.48
C PHE A 101 19.07 20.66 9.35
N LYS A 102 20.17 21.41 9.46
CA LYS A 102 20.19 22.85 9.26
C LYS A 102 20.32 23.17 7.77
N LYS A 103 19.42 24.00 7.23
CA LYS A 103 19.50 24.46 5.82
C LYS A 103 20.80 25.24 5.59
N GLU A 104 21.24 25.95 6.61
CA GLU A 104 22.50 26.71 6.70
C GLU A 104 23.74 25.83 6.62
N PHE A 105 23.61 24.49 6.67
CA PHE A 105 24.77 23.62 6.43
C PHE A 105 25.26 23.69 4.97
N GLY A 106 24.35 23.98 4.03
CA GLY A 106 24.70 24.36 2.66
C GLY A 106 25.37 23.28 1.80
N ARG A 107 25.47 22.03 2.25
CA ARG A 107 26.21 20.95 1.56
C ARG A 107 25.28 19.81 1.19
N ASP A 108 25.55 19.18 0.04
CA ASP A 108 24.90 17.92 -0.35
C ASP A 108 25.20 16.85 0.69
N ILE A 109 24.18 16.12 1.13
CA ILE A 109 24.28 15.06 2.12
C ILE A 109 23.78 13.76 1.50
N GLN A 110 24.57 12.69 1.56
CA GLN A 110 24.18 11.36 1.10
C GLN A 110 24.28 10.32 2.22
N LEU A 111 23.14 9.70 2.54
CA LEU A 111 22.99 8.66 3.55
C LEU A 111 22.69 7.32 2.87
N VAL A 112 23.56 6.34 3.05
CA VAL A 112 23.47 5.03 2.39
C VAL A 112 23.47 3.90 3.44
N PRO A 113 22.31 3.56 3.99
CA PRO A 113 22.13 2.36 4.81
C PRO A 113 22.00 1.12 3.91
N THR A 114 22.88 0.15 4.10
CA THR A 114 22.88 -1.11 3.32
C THR A 114 22.63 -2.30 4.25
N CYS A 115 21.58 -3.07 3.97
CA CYS A 115 21.36 -4.36 4.62
C CYS A 115 22.33 -5.40 4.06
N ILE A 116 23.23 -5.88 4.93
CA ILE A 116 24.33 -6.79 4.57
C ILE A 116 24.22 -8.17 5.23
N SER A 117 23.33 -8.34 6.20
CA SER A 117 22.93 -9.61 6.80
C SER A 117 21.48 -9.52 7.26
N THR A 118 20.70 -10.60 7.14
CA THR A 118 19.36 -10.70 7.71
C THR A 118 19.16 -12.06 8.36
N ASP A 119 18.50 -12.09 9.52
CA ASP A 119 18.09 -13.34 10.17
C ASP A 119 16.78 -13.92 9.64
N MET A 120 16.11 -13.20 8.72
CA MET A 120 14.82 -13.57 8.13
C MET A 120 13.67 -13.70 9.14
N ILE A 121 13.87 -13.20 10.37
CA ILE A 121 12.91 -13.26 11.48
C ILE A 121 12.48 -11.84 11.85
N ASN A 122 13.45 -10.92 11.93
CA ASN A 122 13.26 -9.54 12.36
C ASN A 122 13.34 -8.57 11.15
N PRO A 123 12.36 -7.68 10.96
CA PRO A 123 12.44 -6.64 9.94
C PRO A 123 13.68 -5.74 10.10
N PRO A 124 14.51 -5.55 9.06
CA PRO A 124 15.76 -4.80 9.17
C PRO A 124 15.58 -3.27 9.15
N ASP A 125 14.39 -2.76 8.83
CA ASP A 125 14.14 -1.33 8.62
C ASP A 125 14.26 -0.48 9.89
N ILE A 126 13.81 -0.97 11.05
CA ILE A 126 14.02 -0.30 12.33
C ILE A 126 15.52 -0.17 12.64
N LEU A 127 16.28 -1.24 12.44
CA LEU A 127 17.74 -1.22 12.60
C LEU A 127 18.38 -0.23 11.63
N ALA A 128 17.86 -0.11 10.40
CA ALA A 128 18.33 0.84 9.41
C ALA A 128 18.09 2.30 9.79
N VAL A 129 16.95 2.63 10.42
CA VAL A 129 16.70 3.97 10.97
C VAL A 129 17.70 4.30 12.09
N ILE A 130 17.90 3.37 13.03
CA ILE A 130 18.81 3.55 14.17
C ILE A 130 20.26 3.71 13.68
N ALA A 131 20.71 2.84 12.77
CA ALA A 131 22.06 2.89 12.21
C ALA A 131 22.31 4.19 11.44
N SER A 132 21.34 4.61 10.63
CA SER A 132 21.35 5.86 9.87
C SER A 132 21.50 7.07 10.78
N SER A 133 20.64 7.18 11.79
CA SER A 133 20.71 8.29 12.76
C SER A 133 22.04 8.28 13.51
N ALA A 134 22.51 7.12 13.97
CA ALA A 134 23.78 7.00 14.67
C ALA A 134 24.95 7.46 13.79
N ALA A 135 24.95 7.11 12.50
CA ALA A 135 26.00 7.48 11.56
C ALA A 135 26.09 9.00 11.38
N VAL A 136 24.95 9.67 11.24
CA VAL A 136 24.89 11.14 11.19
C VAL A 136 25.29 11.74 12.53
N HIS A 137 24.81 11.18 13.65
CA HIS A 137 25.04 11.74 14.97
C HIS A 137 26.54 11.75 15.35
N ILE A 138 27.28 10.69 15.03
CA ILE A 138 28.74 10.63 15.26
C ILE A 138 29.56 11.41 14.23
N SER A 139 28.97 11.80 13.09
CA SER A 139 29.68 12.51 12.03
C SER A 139 29.99 13.96 12.41
N ASP A 140 30.70 14.64 11.54
CA ASP A 140 30.96 16.08 11.59
C ASP A 140 29.81 16.92 10.96
N ILE A 141 28.70 16.31 10.55
CA ILE A 141 27.54 17.03 9.98
C ILE A 141 26.64 17.58 11.11
N PRO A 142 26.28 18.87 11.09
CA PRO A 142 25.30 19.47 12.00
C PRO A 142 23.93 18.79 11.89
N PHE A 143 23.45 18.27 13.01
CA PHE A 143 22.23 17.46 13.08
C PHE A 143 21.69 17.49 14.51
N ASP A 144 20.43 17.91 14.66
CA ASP A 144 19.75 18.09 15.96
C ASP A 144 19.08 16.79 16.48
N GLY A 145 19.58 15.63 16.04
CA GLY A 145 19.17 14.32 16.57
C GLY A 145 19.88 13.93 17.87
N PRO A 146 19.84 12.63 18.26
CA PRO A 146 19.51 11.49 17.40
C PRO A 146 18.02 11.20 17.29
N VAL A 147 17.66 10.45 16.26
CA VAL A 147 16.35 9.82 16.06
C VAL A 147 16.48 8.32 16.30
N ALA A 148 15.46 7.70 16.86
CA ALA A 148 15.30 6.25 16.85
C ALA A 148 13.89 5.88 16.38
N ALA A 149 13.69 4.60 16.09
CA ALA A 149 12.40 4.06 15.72
C ALA A 149 12.08 2.79 16.49
N ALA A 150 10.80 2.49 16.61
CA ALA A 150 10.27 1.23 17.09
C ALA A 150 9.09 0.82 16.22
N ARG A 151 8.94 -0.48 15.99
CA ARG A 151 7.72 -1.06 15.41
C ARG A 151 6.84 -1.57 16.53
N VAL A 152 5.53 -1.35 16.44
CA VAL A 152 4.56 -1.84 17.41
C VAL A 152 3.52 -2.66 16.66
N ALA A 153 3.39 -3.94 17.03
CA ALA A 153 2.23 -4.74 16.68
C ALA A 153 1.24 -4.78 17.85
N TYR A 154 -0.04 -4.90 17.54
CA TYR A 154 -1.09 -5.15 18.51
C TYR A 154 -1.86 -6.41 18.14
N LYS A 155 -2.04 -7.33 19.10
CA LYS A 155 -2.81 -8.56 18.91
C LYS A 155 -3.44 -8.99 20.21
N ASN A 156 -4.72 -9.37 20.20
CA ASN A 156 -5.42 -9.95 21.36
C ASN A 156 -5.31 -9.13 22.66
N GLY A 157 -5.27 -7.79 22.58
CA GLY A 157 -5.14 -6.92 23.76
C GLY A 157 -3.70 -6.59 24.15
N GLU A 158 -2.70 -7.17 23.49
CA GLU A 158 -1.29 -7.01 23.84
C GLU A 158 -0.52 -6.22 22.78
N TYR A 159 0.46 -5.44 23.26
CA TYR A 159 1.38 -4.67 22.42
C TYR A 159 2.74 -5.34 22.38
N ILE A 160 3.25 -5.59 21.18
CA ILE A 160 4.55 -6.22 20.93
C ILE A 160 5.47 -5.18 20.30
N ILE A 161 6.59 -4.89 20.97
CA ILE A 161 7.62 -3.97 20.47
C ILE A 161 8.63 -4.73 19.63
N ASN A 162 8.95 -4.19 18.45
CA ASN A 162 9.80 -4.78 17.42
C ASN A 162 9.42 -6.24 17.11
N PRO A 163 8.17 -6.48 16.65
CA PRO A 163 7.67 -7.81 16.35
C PRO A 163 8.42 -8.47 15.19
N THR A 164 8.44 -9.81 15.19
CA THR A 164 8.94 -10.62 14.07
C THR A 164 7.98 -10.58 12.87
N PHE A 165 8.43 -11.03 11.69
CA PHE A 165 7.55 -11.15 10.52
C PHE A 165 6.28 -11.96 10.80
N SER A 166 6.40 -13.09 11.50
CA SER A 166 5.26 -13.96 11.85
C SER A 166 4.28 -13.29 12.82
N GLN A 167 4.77 -12.47 13.75
CA GLN A 167 3.93 -11.70 14.66
C GLN A 167 3.20 -10.58 13.91
N ILE A 168 3.85 -9.95 12.93
CA ILE A 168 3.24 -8.91 12.08
C ILE A 168 2.11 -9.48 11.22
N GLU A 169 2.33 -10.64 10.59
CA GLU A 169 1.36 -11.28 9.68
C GLU A 169 -0.01 -11.53 10.34
N THR A 170 -0.01 -11.80 11.64
CA THR A 170 -1.23 -12.10 12.40
C THR A 170 -1.74 -10.92 13.23
N ALA A 171 -1.06 -9.77 13.20
CA ALA A 171 -1.39 -8.61 14.03
C ALA A 171 -2.70 -7.93 13.61
N ASP A 172 -3.40 -7.35 14.58
CA ASP A 172 -4.57 -6.50 14.34
C ASP A 172 -4.15 -5.05 14.03
N MET A 173 -2.92 -4.66 14.37
CA MET A 173 -2.31 -3.39 13.94
C MET A 173 -0.80 -3.54 13.87
N GLU A 174 -0.19 -2.88 12.90
CA GLU A 174 1.25 -2.70 12.79
C GLU A 174 1.55 -1.25 12.45
N ILE A 175 2.33 -0.60 13.31
CA ILE A 175 2.81 0.77 13.09
C ILE A 175 4.32 0.85 13.33
N VAL A 176 4.99 1.66 12.53
CA VAL A 176 6.34 2.13 12.78
C VAL A 176 6.25 3.57 13.30
N VAL A 177 6.93 3.82 14.41
CA VAL A 177 7.03 5.13 15.05
C VAL A 177 8.49 5.51 15.10
N ALA A 178 8.81 6.73 14.69
CA ALA A 178 10.13 7.32 14.87
C ALA A 178 10.04 8.65 15.62
N GLY A 179 11.09 8.99 16.34
CA GLY A 179 11.12 10.19 17.15
C GLY A 179 12.47 10.47 17.76
N THR A 180 12.54 11.57 18.48
CA THR A 180 13.65 11.94 19.35
C THR A 180 13.30 11.57 20.80
N LYS A 181 14.22 11.86 21.73
CA LYS A 181 13.93 11.73 23.16
C LYS A 181 12.78 12.63 23.63
N GLU A 182 12.55 13.76 22.95
CA GLU A 182 11.56 14.77 23.33
C GLU A 182 10.16 14.41 22.79
N GLY A 183 10.07 13.87 21.59
CA GLY A 183 8.78 13.61 20.97
C GLY A 183 8.84 12.71 19.74
N ILE A 184 7.66 12.24 19.34
CA ILE A 184 7.45 11.51 18.08
C ILE A 184 7.58 12.50 16.93
N THR A 185 8.27 12.10 15.87
CA THR A 185 8.43 12.90 14.65
C THR A 185 7.71 12.27 13.46
N MET A 186 7.50 10.96 13.47
CA MET A 186 6.91 10.25 12.33
C MET A 186 6.18 8.99 12.78
N VAL A 187 5.04 8.71 12.15
CA VAL A 187 4.33 7.44 12.25
C VAL A 187 3.91 6.96 10.87
N GLU A 188 3.95 5.65 10.64
CA GLU A 188 3.41 5.00 9.45
C GLU A 188 2.94 3.58 9.77
N GLY A 189 1.71 3.22 9.36
CA GLY A 189 1.22 1.86 9.58
C GLY A 189 -0.22 1.61 9.15
N GLY A 190 -0.68 0.39 9.42
CA GLY A 190 -2.00 -0.10 9.08
C GLY A 190 -2.62 -0.93 10.21
N ALA A 191 -3.92 -1.18 10.10
CA ALA A 191 -4.67 -1.89 11.12
C ALA A 191 -5.94 -2.57 10.59
N ASN A 192 -6.41 -3.58 11.32
CA ASN A 192 -7.67 -4.28 11.14
C ASN A 192 -8.74 -3.67 12.05
N GLU A 193 -9.11 -2.41 11.80
CA GLU A 193 -10.16 -1.67 12.53
C GLU A 193 -9.88 -1.49 14.04
N VAL A 194 -8.70 -0.99 14.40
CA VAL A 194 -8.38 -0.65 15.81
C VAL A 194 -8.96 0.70 16.24
N SER A 195 -9.20 0.87 17.54
CA SER A 195 -9.69 2.13 18.08
C SER A 195 -8.61 3.21 18.12
N GLU A 196 -9.05 4.48 18.20
CA GLU A 196 -8.14 5.61 18.42
C GLU A 196 -7.33 5.48 19.74
N GLU A 197 -7.89 4.86 20.78
CA GLU A 197 -7.20 4.61 22.06
C GLU A 197 -6.09 3.57 21.94
N VAL A 198 -6.33 2.51 21.15
CA VAL A 198 -5.32 1.49 20.87
C VAL A 198 -4.12 2.11 20.16
N MET A 199 -4.38 3.00 19.20
CA MET A 199 -3.35 3.76 18.48
C MET A 199 -2.53 4.64 19.43
N LEU A 200 -3.18 5.45 20.28
CA LEU A 200 -2.48 6.33 21.24
C LEU A 200 -1.55 5.54 22.18
N THR A 201 -2.03 4.44 22.74
CA THR A 201 -1.22 3.60 23.64
C THR A 201 -0.01 2.99 22.90
N ALA A 202 -0.16 2.65 21.61
CA ALA A 202 0.97 2.16 20.80
C ALA A 202 2.05 3.24 20.62
N LEU A 203 1.64 4.49 20.38
CA LEU A 203 2.56 5.63 20.25
C LEU A 203 3.35 5.85 21.54
N GLU A 204 2.69 5.81 22.70
CA GLU A 204 3.33 5.96 24.01
C GLU A 204 4.38 4.86 24.25
N LYS A 205 4.03 3.59 24.04
CA LYS A 205 4.95 2.46 24.21
C LYS A 205 6.12 2.52 23.24
N ALA A 206 5.92 2.98 22.01
CA ALA A 206 7.00 3.17 21.07
C ALA A 206 7.98 4.25 21.55
N HIS A 207 7.47 5.37 22.09
CA HIS A 207 8.32 6.48 22.54
C HIS A 207 9.25 6.09 23.69
N GLU A 208 8.82 5.20 24.59
CA GLU A 208 9.67 4.66 25.65
C GLU A 208 10.93 3.97 25.10
N MET A 209 10.75 3.10 24.09
CA MET A 209 11.87 2.43 23.43
C MET A 209 12.74 3.42 22.64
N ILE A 210 12.12 4.37 21.94
CA ILE A 210 12.83 5.41 21.18
C ILE A 210 13.77 6.21 22.10
N LYS A 211 13.32 6.61 23.29
CA LYS A 211 14.15 7.33 24.28
C LYS A 211 15.41 6.54 24.64
N ALA A 212 15.26 5.24 24.91
CA ALA A 212 16.39 4.39 25.27
C ALA A 212 17.40 4.24 24.12
N LEU A 213 16.91 4.09 22.88
CA LEU A 213 17.75 3.97 21.70
C LEU A 213 18.41 5.29 21.28
N CYS A 214 17.76 6.44 21.50
CA CYS A 214 18.38 7.76 21.37
C CYS A 214 19.54 7.89 22.36
N LYS A 215 19.35 7.51 23.63
CA LYS A 215 20.39 7.55 24.65
C LYS A 215 21.62 6.70 24.27
N MET A 216 21.40 5.51 23.72
CA MET A 216 22.47 4.64 23.21
C MET A 216 23.28 5.31 22.10
N GLN A 217 22.64 6.08 21.21
CA GLN A 217 23.34 6.82 20.16
C GLN A 217 24.14 8.01 20.71
N GLU A 218 23.60 8.70 21.72
CA GLU A 218 24.32 9.75 22.46
C GLU A 218 25.60 9.16 23.11
N ASP A 219 25.50 8.00 23.77
CA ASP A 219 26.66 7.28 24.35
C ASP A 219 27.74 6.97 23.30
N LEU A 220 27.34 6.56 22.09
CA LEU A 220 28.29 6.28 21.03
C LEU A 220 28.98 7.56 20.53
N ARG A 221 28.24 8.68 20.44
CA ARG A 221 28.81 9.99 20.07
C ARG A 221 29.81 10.47 21.11
N GLU A 222 29.58 10.28 22.40
CA GLU A 222 30.57 10.61 23.43
C GLU A 222 31.87 9.82 23.24
N LEU A 223 31.79 8.57 22.78
CA LEU A 223 32.94 7.69 22.58
C LEU A 223 33.70 7.92 21.26
N ALA A 224 33.02 8.39 20.21
CA ALA A 224 33.52 8.36 18.84
C ALA A 224 33.08 9.52 17.94
N GLY A 225 32.35 10.50 18.46
CA GLY A 225 31.81 11.63 17.71
C GLY A 225 32.88 12.58 17.21
N LYS A 226 32.68 13.11 16.00
CA LYS A 226 33.51 14.17 15.42
C LYS A 226 32.96 15.55 15.81
N GLU A 227 33.85 16.54 15.78
CA GLU A 227 33.46 17.95 15.89
C GLU A 227 32.58 18.34 14.70
N LYS A 228 31.52 19.11 14.95
CA LYS A 228 30.60 19.53 13.90
C LYS A 228 31.24 20.61 13.03
N LEU A 229 31.11 20.47 11.72
CA LEU A 229 31.46 21.49 10.75
C LEU A 229 30.62 22.74 10.98
N PRO A 230 31.17 23.93 10.70
CA PRO A 230 30.44 25.17 10.87
C PRO A 230 29.27 25.25 9.88
N LEU A 231 28.19 25.90 10.34
CA LEU A 231 27.13 26.40 9.49
C LEU A 231 27.64 27.60 8.68
N VAL A 232 27.00 27.84 7.54
CA VAL A 232 27.24 28.98 6.68
C VAL A 232 25.93 29.79 6.59
N PRO A 233 25.58 30.54 7.64
CA PRO A 233 24.36 31.34 7.64
C PRO A 233 24.45 32.47 6.60
N LEU A 234 23.31 32.88 6.07
CA LEU A 234 23.24 34.07 5.24
C LEU A 234 23.31 35.31 6.13
N GLU A 235 24.42 36.05 6.08
CA GLU A 235 24.63 37.25 6.91
C GLU A 235 23.98 38.52 6.34
N ALA A 236 23.58 38.50 5.06
CA ALA A 236 22.98 39.64 4.40
C ALA A 236 21.55 39.92 4.92
N GLU A 237 21.21 41.20 5.07
CA GLU A 237 19.86 41.66 5.37
C GLU A 237 19.18 42.24 4.13
N LEU A 238 17.85 42.10 4.07
CA LEU A 238 17.05 42.68 2.98
C LEU A 238 17.01 44.21 3.15
N GLU A 239 17.52 44.94 2.17
CA GLU A 239 17.36 46.39 2.14
C GLU A 239 15.87 46.75 2.00
N ASN A 240 15.45 47.87 2.61
CA ASN A 240 14.05 48.31 2.59
C ASN A 240 13.03 47.31 3.17
N LYS A 241 13.46 46.28 3.92
CA LYS A 241 12.61 45.21 4.48
C LYS A 241 11.31 45.72 5.10
N GLN A 242 11.39 46.71 5.98
CA GLN A 242 10.21 47.24 6.68
C GLN A 242 9.24 47.93 5.71
N ALA A 243 9.75 48.72 4.76
CA ALA A 243 8.92 49.41 3.78
C ALA A 243 8.20 48.42 2.86
N ILE A 244 8.90 47.37 2.41
CA ILE A 244 8.31 46.27 1.63
C ILE A 244 7.23 45.56 2.44
N TYR A 245 7.51 45.24 3.71
CA TYR A 245 6.57 44.59 4.60
C TYR A 245 5.30 45.41 4.81
N ASP A 246 5.42 46.69 5.14
CA ASP A 246 4.28 47.58 5.43
C ASP A 246 3.34 47.74 4.23
N GLU A 247 3.87 47.64 3.00
CA GLU A 247 3.09 47.71 1.77
C GLU A 247 2.49 46.36 1.36
N ALA A 248 3.26 45.26 1.48
CA ALA A 248 2.85 43.93 1.09
C ALA A 248 1.83 43.32 2.06
N PHE A 249 2.07 43.44 3.36
CA PHE A 249 1.32 42.73 4.40
C PHE A 249 -0.20 43.01 4.34
N PRO A 250 -0.69 44.26 4.20
CA PRO A 250 -2.12 44.54 4.09
C PRO A 250 -2.75 44.01 2.79
N ARG A 251 -1.95 43.91 1.71
CA ARG A 251 -2.39 43.38 0.42
C ARG A 251 -2.51 41.86 0.49
N LEU A 252 -1.46 41.19 0.97
CA LEU A 252 -1.43 39.74 1.18
C LEU A 252 -2.51 39.27 2.15
N SER A 253 -2.77 40.05 3.21
CA SER A 253 -3.86 39.78 4.16
C SER A 253 -5.25 39.71 3.52
N LYS A 254 -5.42 40.26 2.31
CA LYS A 254 -6.65 40.16 1.52
C LYS A 254 -6.56 39.07 0.46
N THR A 255 -5.45 38.98 -0.28
CA THR A 255 -5.29 38.01 -1.39
C THR A 255 -5.27 36.57 -0.90
N LEU A 256 -4.70 36.31 0.28
CA LEU A 256 -4.64 34.96 0.87
C LEU A 256 -6.00 34.39 1.31
N TYR A 257 -7.08 35.18 1.22
CA TYR A 257 -8.44 34.75 1.56
C TYR A 257 -9.38 34.75 0.36
N LEU A 258 -8.83 34.74 -0.86
CA LEU A 258 -9.61 34.51 -2.09
C LEU A 258 -10.05 33.04 -2.18
N SER A 259 -11.16 32.83 -2.90
CA SER A 259 -11.92 31.58 -2.89
C SER A 259 -11.14 30.37 -3.41
N THR A 260 -10.44 30.51 -4.54
CA THR A 260 -9.75 29.38 -5.20
C THR A 260 -8.24 29.44 -5.03
N LYS A 261 -7.57 28.28 -5.06
CA LYS A 261 -6.11 28.21 -4.93
C LYS A 261 -5.39 29.01 -6.04
N MET A 262 -5.89 28.89 -7.27
CA MET A 262 -5.29 29.56 -8.42
C MET A 262 -5.44 31.08 -8.32
N GLU A 263 -6.61 31.59 -7.92
CA GLU A 263 -6.79 33.03 -7.70
C GLU A 263 -5.89 33.56 -6.58
N ARG A 264 -5.77 32.84 -5.45
CA ARG A 264 -4.84 33.22 -4.36
C ARG A 264 -3.41 33.33 -4.88
N ARG A 265 -2.93 32.31 -5.60
CA ARG A 265 -1.59 32.28 -6.19
C ARG A 265 -1.38 33.43 -7.15
N GLU A 266 -2.29 33.61 -8.12
CA GLU A 266 -2.16 34.66 -9.14
C GLU A 266 -2.15 36.07 -8.53
N GLU A 267 -3.02 36.35 -7.55
CA GLU A 267 -3.08 37.67 -6.92
C GLU A 267 -1.89 37.92 -5.97
N SER A 268 -1.44 36.92 -5.20
CA SER A 268 -0.22 37.04 -4.39
C SER A 268 1.02 37.23 -5.28
N ASP A 269 1.12 36.51 -6.41
CA ASP A 269 2.19 36.67 -7.39
C ASP A 269 2.17 38.07 -8.03
N LYS A 270 0.99 38.64 -8.29
CA LYS A 270 0.86 40.04 -8.76
C LYS A 270 1.41 41.04 -7.73
N VAL A 271 1.02 40.91 -6.46
CA VAL A 271 1.54 41.76 -5.38
C VAL A 271 3.07 41.66 -5.31
N LYS A 272 3.59 40.43 -5.35
CA LYS A 272 5.03 40.16 -5.31
C LYS A 272 5.76 40.75 -6.52
N LYS A 273 5.20 40.61 -7.72
CA LYS A 273 5.78 41.13 -8.96
C LYS A 273 5.81 42.65 -8.98
N GLU A 274 4.71 43.32 -8.61
CA GLU A 274 4.67 44.79 -8.56
C GLU A 274 5.70 45.37 -7.60
N LEU A 275 5.87 44.74 -6.43
CA LEU A 275 6.91 45.14 -5.48
C LEU A 275 8.31 44.80 -6.01
N ALA A 276 8.50 43.66 -6.67
CA ALA A 276 9.77 43.34 -7.30
C ALA A 276 10.16 44.36 -8.39
N GLU A 277 9.20 44.83 -9.19
CA GLU A 277 9.41 45.89 -10.19
C GLU A 277 9.74 47.23 -9.54
N LYS A 278 9.08 47.58 -8.43
CA LYS A 278 9.35 48.82 -7.66
C LYS A 278 10.76 48.84 -7.06
N TYR A 279 11.27 47.68 -6.63
CA TYR A 279 12.60 47.52 -6.03
C TYR A 279 13.61 46.86 -7.00
N ALA A 280 13.39 46.95 -8.32
CA ALA A 280 14.15 46.19 -9.31
C ALA A 280 15.67 46.36 -9.21
N GLU A 281 16.16 47.58 -9.01
CA GLU A 281 17.61 47.87 -8.88
C GLU A 281 18.24 47.12 -7.69
N GLN A 282 17.53 47.01 -6.56
CA GLN A 282 17.97 46.27 -5.38
C GLN A 282 17.97 44.75 -5.64
N LEU A 283 16.99 44.26 -6.40
CA LEU A 283 16.78 42.83 -6.64
C LEU A 283 17.59 42.25 -7.81
N GLU A 284 18.43 43.06 -8.46
CA GLU A 284 19.47 42.55 -9.38
C GLU A 284 20.51 41.70 -8.63
N ASP A 285 20.70 41.96 -7.34
CA ASP A 285 21.51 41.14 -6.44
C ASP A 285 20.75 39.85 -6.07
N GLU A 286 21.35 38.69 -6.36
CA GLU A 286 20.73 37.38 -6.12
C GLU A 286 20.40 37.13 -4.65
N ILE A 287 21.18 37.69 -3.72
CA ILE A 287 20.96 37.55 -2.27
C ILE A 287 19.76 38.40 -1.85
N GLN A 288 19.68 39.65 -2.33
CA GLN A 288 18.51 40.51 -2.09
C GLN A 288 17.23 39.87 -2.64
N LEU A 289 17.27 39.28 -3.85
CA LEU A 289 16.13 38.56 -4.42
C LEU A 289 15.71 37.35 -3.56
N LYS A 290 16.67 36.56 -3.06
CA LYS A 290 16.39 35.45 -2.14
C LYS A 290 15.72 35.93 -0.84
N LEU A 291 16.26 36.97 -0.22
CA LEU A 291 15.72 37.54 1.02
C LEU A 291 14.34 38.18 0.80
N PHE A 292 14.11 38.79 -0.36
CA PHE A 292 12.81 39.31 -0.77
C PHE A 292 11.77 38.17 -0.88
N ASN A 293 12.14 37.07 -1.52
CA ASN A 293 11.27 35.89 -1.63
C ASN A 293 10.95 35.30 -0.24
N ALA A 294 11.96 35.16 0.62
CA ALA A 294 11.79 34.68 1.99
C ALA A 294 10.86 35.58 2.82
N LEU A 295 10.95 36.92 2.66
CA LEU A 295 10.04 37.85 3.35
C LEU A 295 8.57 37.59 2.99
N PHE A 296 8.28 37.30 1.72
CA PHE A 296 6.92 36.97 1.29
C PHE A 296 6.43 35.66 1.91
N GLU A 297 7.25 34.62 1.91
CA GLU A 297 6.94 33.33 2.56
C GLU A 297 6.69 33.52 4.07
N ASP A 298 7.53 34.31 4.75
CA ASP A 298 7.36 34.66 6.16
C ASP A 298 6.06 35.43 6.42
N MET A 299 5.70 36.37 5.55
CA MET A 299 4.43 37.11 5.66
C MET A 299 3.24 36.17 5.51
N GLU A 300 3.25 35.29 4.50
CA GLU A 300 2.19 34.30 4.30
C GLU A 300 2.07 33.36 5.52
N TYR A 301 3.19 32.85 6.02
CA TYR A 301 3.24 32.03 7.22
C TYR A 301 2.59 32.73 8.43
N ASN A 302 3.01 33.96 8.71
CA ASN A 302 2.52 34.72 9.87
C ASN A 302 1.04 35.10 9.75
N ILE A 303 0.60 35.58 8.58
CA ILE A 303 -0.80 35.99 8.34
C ILE A 303 -1.73 34.81 8.55
N LEU A 304 -1.40 33.65 7.95
CA LEU A 304 -2.28 32.50 7.96
C LEU A 304 -2.37 31.86 9.35
N ARG A 305 -1.24 31.69 10.02
CA ARG A 305 -1.21 31.10 11.37
C ARG A 305 -1.91 31.99 12.39
N THR A 306 -1.65 33.30 12.35
CA THR A 306 -2.27 34.25 13.29
C THR A 306 -3.79 34.24 13.16
N ASN A 307 -4.32 34.31 11.94
CA ASN A 307 -5.78 34.30 11.73
C ASN A 307 -6.43 32.96 12.12
N ILE A 308 -5.78 31.83 11.85
CA ILE A 308 -6.29 30.52 12.30
C ILE A 308 -6.32 30.44 13.82
N LEU A 309 -5.26 30.87 14.50
CA LEU A 309 -5.17 30.82 15.96
C LEU A 309 -6.03 31.87 16.67
N ASP A 310 -6.20 33.07 16.11
CA ASP A 310 -6.98 34.17 16.71
C ASP A 310 -8.48 34.04 16.42
N LYS A 311 -8.82 33.70 15.17
CA LYS A 311 -10.19 33.82 14.65
C LYS A 311 -10.80 32.47 14.29
N GLY A 312 -10.01 31.39 14.26
CA GLY A 312 -10.45 30.08 13.78
C GLY A 312 -10.80 30.08 12.29
N LEU A 313 -10.33 31.08 11.54
CA LEU A 313 -10.68 31.30 10.14
C LEU A 313 -9.54 30.81 9.24
N ARG A 314 -9.86 29.86 8.37
CA ARG A 314 -8.93 29.29 7.39
C ARG A 314 -8.92 30.09 6.08
N VAL A 315 -7.92 29.79 5.24
CA VAL A 315 -7.65 30.52 3.98
C VAL A 315 -8.82 30.49 2.99
N ASP A 316 -9.64 29.44 3.04
CA ASP A 316 -10.82 29.26 2.19
C ASP A 316 -12.13 29.61 2.92
N GLY A 317 -12.03 30.30 4.07
CA GLY A 317 -13.18 30.77 4.85
C GLY A 317 -13.81 29.71 5.76
N ARG A 318 -13.31 28.47 5.76
CA ARG A 318 -13.78 27.41 6.65
C ARG A 318 -13.38 27.62 8.10
N GLY A 319 -14.18 27.05 9.01
CA GLY A 319 -13.76 26.77 10.38
C GLY A 319 -12.79 25.58 10.46
N THR A 320 -12.18 25.41 11.63
CA THR A 320 -11.15 24.39 11.87
C THR A 320 -11.65 22.95 11.74
N LYS A 321 -12.96 22.71 11.93
CA LYS A 321 -13.58 21.38 11.83
C LYS A 321 -14.24 21.10 10.49
N ASP A 322 -14.41 22.11 9.64
CA ASP A 322 -15.21 21.99 8.43
C ASP A 322 -14.47 21.21 7.34
N ILE A 323 -15.19 20.31 6.66
CA ILE A 323 -14.69 19.53 5.53
C ILE A 323 -15.12 20.21 4.23
N ARG A 324 -14.25 20.17 3.21
CA ARG A 324 -14.57 20.73 1.89
C ARG A 324 -15.77 20.00 1.26
N PRO A 325 -16.48 20.64 0.31
CA PRO A 325 -17.53 19.98 -0.44
C PRO A 325 -17.03 18.68 -1.09
N ILE A 326 -17.81 17.60 -1.01
CA ILE A 326 -17.47 16.30 -1.56
C ILE A 326 -18.51 15.88 -2.60
N THR A 327 -18.04 15.42 -3.75
CA THR A 327 -18.85 14.73 -4.75
C THR A 327 -18.28 13.33 -5.02
N CYS A 328 -19.16 12.40 -5.34
CA CYS A 328 -18.81 11.01 -5.62
C CYS A 328 -19.60 10.56 -6.84
N GLU A 329 -18.90 10.08 -7.86
CA GLU A 329 -19.49 9.52 -9.07
C GLU A 329 -18.88 8.14 -9.32
N ILE A 330 -19.69 7.16 -9.71
CA ILE A 330 -19.26 5.79 -10.02
C ILE A 330 -19.62 5.45 -11.47
N GLY A 331 -18.93 4.47 -12.06
CA GLY A 331 -19.21 4.04 -13.43
C GLY A 331 -18.89 5.11 -14.49
N VAL A 332 -17.98 6.03 -14.17
CA VAL A 332 -17.60 7.15 -15.03
C VAL A 332 -16.89 6.71 -16.33
N LEU A 333 -16.30 5.51 -16.33
CA LEU A 333 -15.61 4.94 -17.49
C LEU A 333 -16.41 3.74 -18.05
N PRO A 334 -16.56 3.63 -19.38
CA PRO A 334 -17.47 2.66 -19.99
C PRO A 334 -16.95 1.21 -20.02
N ARG A 335 -15.64 1.00 -19.85
CA ARG A 335 -14.97 -0.28 -20.12
C ARG A 335 -14.26 -0.93 -18.93
N PRO A 336 -13.57 -0.19 -18.05
CA PRO A 336 -12.95 -0.77 -16.86
C PRO A 336 -13.96 -1.51 -15.97
N HIS A 337 -13.49 -2.47 -15.17
CA HIS A 337 -14.39 -3.32 -14.37
C HIS A 337 -15.08 -2.53 -13.26
N GLY A 338 -14.38 -1.56 -12.68
CA GLY A 338 -15.02 -0.49 -11.92
C GLY A 338 -14.29 0.83 -12.06
N SER A 339 -15.01 1.92 -11.83
CA SER A 339 -14.45 3.26 -11.86
C SER A 339 -15.22 4.19 -10.92
N ALA A 340 -14.53 5.16 -10.35
CA ALA A 340 -15.14 6.20 -9.54
C ALA A 340 -14.31 7.49 -9.59
N VAL A 341 -14.99 8.62 -9.59
CA VAL A 341 -14.38 9.94 -9.32
C VAL A 341 -14.80 10.36 -7.92
N PHE A 342 -13.80 10.58 -7.07
CA PHE A 342 -13.99 11.21 -5.78
C PHE A 342 -13.36 12.60 -5.82
N THR A 343 -14.17 13.63 -5.57
CA THR A 343 -13.70 15.02 -5.47
C THR A 343 -14.01 15.56 -4.08
N ARG A 344 -13.02 16.18 -3.45
CA ARG A 344 -13.14 16.90 -2.17
C ARG A 344 -12.47 18.27 -2.30
N GLY A 345 -13.27 19.32 -2.44
CA GLY A 345 -12.78 20.63 -2.89
C GLY A 345 -11.98 20.49 -4.17
N GLU A 346 -10.80 21.13 -4.24
CA GLU A 346 -9.87 21.04 -5.38
C GLU A 346 -8.91 19.82 -5.27
N THR A 347 -9.41 18.69 -4.76
CA THR A 347 -8.67 17.41 -4.76
C THR A 347 -9.53 16.33 -5.38
N GLN A 348 -9.11 15.84 -6.54
CA GLN A 348 -9.86 14.89 -7.34
C GLN A 348 -9.02 13.67 -7.66
N SER A 349 -9.60 12.48 -7.42
CA SER A 349 -9.00 11.19 -7.74
C SER A 349 -9.96 10.35 -8.58
N LEU A 350 -9.48 9.91 -9.74
CA LEU A 350 -10.11 8.89 -10.56
C LEU A 350 -9.56 7.52 -10.16
N GLY A 351 -10.35 6.76 -9.41
CA GLY A 351 -10.07 5.38 -9.07
C GLY A 351 -10.58 4.43 -10.14
N VAL A 352 -9.74 3.50 -10.59
CA VAL A 352 -10.08 2.50 -11.61
C VAL A 352 -9.69 1.10 -11.11
N VAL A 353 -10.64 0.17 -11.20
CA VAL A 353 -10.45 -1.23 -10.81
C VAL A 353 -10.36 -2.12 -12.02
N THR A 354 -9.33 -2.96 -12.01
CA THR A 354 -9.17 -4.10 -12.91
C THR A 354 -9.15 -5.38 -12.07
N ILE A 355 -9.91 -6.37 -12.54
CA ILE A 355 -10.04 -7.69 -11.93
C ILE A 355 -9.29 -8.66 -12.84
N GLY A 356 -8.36 -9.42 -12.28
CA GLY A 356 -7.52 -10.38 -12.96
C GLY A 356 -7.57 -11.76 -12.32
N THR A 357 -6.79 -12.67 -12.88
CA THR A 357 -6.64 -14.05 -12.44
C THR A 357 -5.46 -14.19 -11.47
N VAL A 358 -5.22 -15.40 -10.95
CA VAL A 358 -4.02 -15.70 -10.15
C VAL A 358 -2.70 -15.52 -10.91
N PHE A 359 -2.74 -15.49 -12.25
CA PHE A 359 -1.55 -15.22 -13.08
C PHE A 359 -1.20 -13.74 -13.16
N ASP A 360 -2.12 -12.86 -12.77
CA ASP A 360 -1.95 -11.40 -12.76
C ASP A 360 -1.43 -10.89 -11.41
N GLU A 361 -1.17 -11.80 -10.45
CA GLU A 361 -0.61 -11.47 -9.15
C GLU A 361 0.78 -10.86 -9.27
N GLN A 362 1.06 -9.91 -8.39
CA GLN A 362 2.38 -9.30 -8.33
C GLN A 362 3.30 -10.18 -7.48
N ILE A 363 4.41 -10.62 -8.09
CA ILE A 363 5.46 -11.38 -7.41
C ILE A 363 6.55 -10.40 -6.99
N TYR A 364 6.81 -10.33 -5.70
CA TYR A 364 7.91 -9.60 -5.09
C TYR A 364 9.05 -10.58 -4.81
N ASP A 365 10.20 -10.33 -5.42
CA ASP A 365 11.43 -11.09 -5.19
C ASP A 365 12.29 -10.30 -4.20
N ASP A 366 12.02 -10.37 -2.89
CA ASP A 366 12.75 -9.63 -1.87
C ASP A 366 13.77 -10.51 -1.12
N ILE A 367 14.61 -9.89 -0.28
CA ILE A 367 15.56 -10.65 0.55
C ILE A 367 14.84 -11.56 1.54
N GLU A 368 13.60 -11.22 1.91
CA GLU A 368 12.73 -11.96 2.84
C GLU A 368 12.08 -13.20 2.20
N GLY A 369 12.22 -13.37 0.88
CA GLY A 369 11.60 -14.45 0.12
C GLY A 369 10.66 -13.95 -0.97
N ASP A 370 10.08 -14.90 -1.69
CA ASP A 370 9.15 -14.60 -2.78
C ASP A 370 7.74 -14.44 -2.19
N ARG A 371 7.16 -13.26 -2.34
CA ARG A 371 5.80 -12.95 -1.89
C ARG A 371 4.90 -12.69 -3.08
N ARG A 372 3.65 -13.16 -3.01
CA ARG A 372 2.63 -12.85 -4.02
C ARG A 372 1.53 -11.99 -3.42
N GLU A 373 1.17 -10.92 -4.10
CA GLU A 373 0.02 -10.09 -3.73
C GLU A 373 -1.07 -10.17 -4.79
N ASN A 374 -2.29 -10.41 -4.31
CA ASN A 374 -3.51 -10.39 -5.11
C ASN A 374 -4.26 -9.05 -4.99
N PHE A 375 -3.81 -8.13 -4.15
CA PHE A 375 -4.31 -6.75 -4.10
C PHE A 375 -3.18 -5.79 -4.40
N ILE A 376 -3.31 -5.04 -5.49
CA ILE A 376 -2.29 -4.15 -6.00
C ILE A 376 -2.89 -2.75 -6.07
N LEU A 377 -2.19 -1.75 -5.54
CA LEU A 377 -2.62 -0.36 -5.65
C LEU A 377 -1.49 0.48 -6.23
N HIS A 378 -1.76 1.11 -7.37
CA HIS A 378 -0.88 2.09 -7.98
C HIS A 378 -1.47 3.48 -7.84
N TYR A 379 -0.62 4.43 -7.44
CA TYR A 379 -0.96 5.83 -7.28
C TYR A 379 -0.13 6.65 -8.25
N ASN A 380 -0.79 7.52 -9.02
CA ASN A 380 -0.16 8.39 -10.00
C ASN A 380 -0.47 9.86 -9.70
N PHE A 381 0.55 10.69 -9.76
CA PHE A 381 0.44 12.13 -9.51
C PHE A 381 1.01 12.93 -10.69
N PRO A 382 0.24 13.10 -11.77
CA PRO A 382 0.72 13.80 -12.95
C PRO A 382 0.90 15.30 -12.66
N PRO A 383 1.89 15.98 -13.30
CA PRO A 383 2.15 17.41 -13.07
C PRO A 383 0.95 18.34 -13.30
N PHE A 384 0.06 17.99 -14.25
CA PHE A 384 -1.14 18.78 -14.52
C PHE A 384 -2.09 18.86 -13.32
N SER A 385 -2.03 17.90 -12.38
CA SER A 385 -2.88 17.88 -11.19
C SER A 385 -2.65 19.06 -10.24
N VAL A 386 -1.51 19.73 -10.38
CA VAL A 386 -1.16 20.97 -9.67
C VAL A 386 -0.96 22.15 -10.63
N GLY A 387 -1.30 21.98 -11.92
CA GLY A 387 -1.15 23.02 -12.94
C GLY A 387 0.29 23.22 -13.43
N GLU A 388 1.16 22.23 -13.31
CA GLU A 388 2.59 22.35 -13.64
C GLU A 388 3.01 21.44 -14.80
N VAL A 389 4.21 21.70 -15.35
CA VAL A 389 4.89 20.83 -16.33
C VAL A 389 5.96 20.00 -15.61
N GLY A 390 6.14 18.74 -15.99
CA GLY A 390 7.10 17.87 -15.32
C GLY A 390 7.32 16.54 -16.02
N ARG A 391 8.24 15.73 -15.48
CA ARG A 391 8.50 14.38 -15.99
C ARG A 391 7.33 13.46 -15.62
N LEU A 392 6.92 12.61 -16.57
CA LEU A 392 5.97 11.54 -16.31
C LEU A 392 6.73 10.29 -15.85
N GLY A 393 6.45 9.86 -14.62
CA GLY A 393 7.04 8.66 -14.04
C GLY A 393 6.70 8.54 -12.56
N THR A 394 6.88 7.36 -11.99
CA THR A 394 6.60 7.12 -10.58
C THR A 394 7.82 7.49 -9.74
N GLY A 395 7.68 8.53 -8.91
CA GLY A 395 8.68 8.89 -7.91
C GLY A 395 8.49 8.19 -6.56
N ARG A 396 9.35 8.55 -5.61
CA ARG A 396 9.28 8.01 -4.24
C ARG A 396 7.97 8.39 -3.54
N ARG A 397 7.43 9.58 -3.81
CA ARG A 397 6.20 10.08 -3.17
C ARG A 397 4.98 9.30 -3.62
N GLU A 398 4.93 8.98 -4.90
CA GLU A 398 3.87 8.19 -5.49
C GLU A 398 3.85 6.76 -4.92
N ILE A 399 5.00 6.12 -4.78
CA ILE A 399 5.13 4.81 -4.13
C ILE A 399 4.70 4.89 -2.65
N GLY A 400 5.15 5.92 -1.91
CA GLY A 400 4.76 6.10 -0.52
C GLY A 400 3.26 6.33 -0.31
N HIS A 401 2.64 7.19 -1.13
CA HIS A 401 1.20 7.44 -1.08
C HIS A 401 0.39 6.20 -1.51
N GLY A 402 0.86 5.47 -2.53
CA GLY A 402 0.29 4.20 -2.96
C GLY A 402 0.31 3.16 -1.84
N ASN A 403 1.45 3.00 -1.16
CA ASN A 403 1.57 2.09 -0.02
C ASN A 403 0.64 2.47 1.14
N LEU A 404 0.52 3.77 1.47
CA LEU A 404 -0.43 4.22 2.50
C LEU A 404 -1.87 3.85 2.15
N ALA A 405 -2.30 4.13 0.91
CA ALA A 405 -3.64 3.80 0.47
C ALA A 405 -3.88 2.29 0.38
N HIS A 406 -2.89 1.53 -0.08
CA HIS A 406 -2.92 0.06 -0.11
C HIS A 406 -3.15 -0.50 1.29
N ARG A 407 -2.30 -0.16 2.25
CA ARG A 407 -2.41 -0.58 3.65
C ARG A 407 -3.75 -0.20 4.29
N SER A 408 -4.29 0.96 3.91
CA SER A 408 -5.59 1.43 4.40
C SER A 408 -6.77 0.61 3.90
N LEU A 409 -6.68 0.05 2.68
CA LEU A 409 -7.77 -0.68 2.03
C LEU A 409 -7.66 -2.20 2.21
N TYR A 410 -6.43 -2.73 2.22
CA TYR A 410 -6.15 -4.17 2.25
C TYR A 410 -6.91 -4.95 3.34
N PRO A 411 -7.03 -4.47 4.59
CA PRO A 411 -7.83 -5.14 5.64
C PRO A 411 -9.27 -5.45 5.25
N MET A 412 -9.85 -4.60 4.38
CA MET A 412 -11.24 -4.68 3.93
C MET A 412 -11.39 -5.41 2.59
N VAL A 413 -10.30 -5.74 1.91
CA VAL A 413 -10.33 -6.57 0.70
C VAL A 413 -10.67 -8.02 1.09
N PRO A 414 -11.55 -8.71 0.35
CA PRO A 414 -11.92 -10.09 0.65
C PRO A 414 -10.73 -11.06 0.48
N GLU A 415 -10.76 -12.14 1.26
CA GLU A 415 -9.86 -13.28 1.11
C GLU A 415 -10.14 -14.03 -0.20
N ARG A 416 -9.15 -14.80 -0.69
CA ARG A 416 -9.20 -15.49 -1.98
C ARG A 416 -10.35 -16.48 -2.09
N GLU A 417 -10.67 -17.14 -0.98
CA GLU A 417 -11.73 -18.13 -0.88
C GLU A 417 -13.11 -17.51 -1.15
N LYS A 418 -13.28 -16.24 -0.78
CA LYS A 418 -14.52 -15.47 -1.01
C LYS A 418 -14.52 -14.75 -2.35
N PHE A 419 -13.35 -14.32 -2.80
CA PHE A 419 -13.19 -13.58 -4.05
C PHE A 419 -11.90 -14.04 -4.77
N PRO A 420 -11.98 -15.09 -5.61
CA PRO A 420 -10.82 -15.78 -6.20
C PRO A 420 -10.22 -15.00 -7.39
N TYR A 421 -9.91 -13.73 -7.15
CA TYR A 421 -9.46 -12.78 -8.14
C TYR A 421 -8.27 -11.96 -7.61
N THR A 422 -7.46 -11.51 -8.56
CA THR A 422 -6.51 -10.42 -8.33
C THR A 422 -7.22 -9.10 -8.57
N VAL A 423 -7.10 -8.15 -7.64
CA VAL A 423 -7.69 -6.82 -7.72
C VAL A 423 -6.58 -5.79 -7.85
N ARG A 424 -6.57 -5.06 -8.96
CA ARG A 424 -5.68 -3.93 -9.17
C ARG A 424 -6.50 -2.63 -9.14
N VAL A 425 -6.15 -1.75 -8.22
CA VAL A 425 -6.63 -0.38 -8.14
C VAL A 425 -5.57 0.55 -8.72
N VAL A 426 -5.96 1.45 -9.62
CA VAL A 426 -5.14 2.58 -10.05
C VAL A 426 -5.85 3.87 -9.68
N SER A 427 -5.14 4.77 -9.01
CA SER A 427 -5.61 6.12 -8.71
C SER A 427 -4.85 7.13 -9.54
N GLU A 428 -5.58 7.80 -10.42
CA GLU A 428 -5.08 8.96 -11.16
C GLU A 428 -5.53 10.23 -10.44
N VAL A 429 -4.58 10.98 -9.89
CA VAL A 429 -4.89 12.28 -9.27
C VAL A 429 -5.06 13.31 -10.37
N LEU A 430 -6.27 13.87 -10.48
CA LEU A 430 -6.62 14.83 -11.52
C LEU A 430 -6.48 16.28 -11.05
N GLU A 431 -6.71 16.51 -9.75
CA GLU A 431 -6.52 17.80 -9.08
C GLU A 431 -5.96 17.56 -7.68
N SER A 432 -5.09 18.44 -7.19
CA SER A 432 -4.54 18.32 -5.84
C SER A 432 -4.36 19.66 -5.13
N ASN A 433 -5.17 19.85 -4.10
CA ASN A 433 -5.03 20.91 -3.11
C ASN A 433 -5.27 20.42 -1.68
N GLY A 434 -4.99 19.14 -1.38
CA GLY A 434 -5.08 18.61 -0.03
C GLY A 434 -5.28 17.10 0.02
N SER A 435 -4.21 16.38 0.39
CA SER A 435 -4.17 14.93 0.60
C SER A 435 -4.91 14.08 -0.43
N SER A 436 -4.34 14.05 -1.64
CA SER A 436 -4.71 13.13 -2.71
C SER A 436 -4.55 11.65 -2.34
N SER A 437 -3.71 11.30 -1.36
CA SER A 437 -3.60 9.93 -0.85
C SER A 437 -4.87 9.49 -0.12
N MET A 438 -5.51 10.38 0.65
CA MET A 438 -6.80 10.07 1.29
C MET A 438 -7.95 10.08 0.29
N ALA A 439 -7.91 10.96 -0.72
CA ALA A 439 -8.85 10.88 -1.85
C ALA A 439 -8.73 9.54 -2.60
N THR A 440 -7.52 8.98 -2.70
CA THR A 440 -7.26 7.67 -3.30
C THR A 440 -7.88 6.52 -2.49
N VAL A 441 -7.86 6.59 -1.15
CA VAL A 441 -8.58 5.60 -0.32
C VAL A 441 -10.08 5.65 -0.61
N CYS A 442 -10.65 6.85 -0.71
CA CYS A 442 -12.07 7.03 -1.00
C CYS A 442 -12.45 6.56 -2.41
N SER A 443 -11.72 6.98 -3.45
CA SER A 443 -11.96 6.56 -4.84
C SER A 443 -11.69 5.06 -5.04
N GLY A 444 -10.68 4.50 -4.37
CA GLY A 444 -10.40 3.07 -4.33
C GLY A 444 -11.56 2.27 -3.76
N THR A 445 -12.12 2.71 -2.63
CA THR A 445 -13.33 2.10 -2.05
C THR A 445 -14.51 2.15 -3.02
N LEU A 446 -14.85 3.34 -3.54
CA LEU A 446 -16.00 3.52 -4.44
C LEU A 446 -15.85 2.68 -5.73
N SER A 447 -14.66 2.68 -6.33
CA SER A 447 -14.39 1.93 -7.56
C SER A 447 -14.39 0.41 -7.35
N MET A 448 -13.96 -0.09 -6.19
CA MET A 448 -14.06 -1.51 -5.81
C MET A 448 -15.51 -1.94 -5.59
N LEU A 449 -16.31 -1.14 -4.87
CA LEU A 449 -17.74 -1.41 -4.70
C LEU A 449 -18.46 -1.43 -6.05
N HIS A 450 -18.18 -0.45 -6.92
CA HIS A 450 -18.73 -0.42 -8.27
C HIS A 450 -18.28 -1.62 -9.13
N ALA A 451 -17.05 -2.12 -8.93
CA ALA A 451 -16.57 -3.32 -9.61
C ALA A 451 -17.21 -4.63 -9.12
N GLY A 452 -18.01 -4.58 -8.05
CA GLY A 452 -18.59 -5.76 -7.41
C GLY A 452 -17.60 -6.51 -6.52
N VAL A 453 -16.51 -5.89 -6.09
CA VAL A 453 -15.59 -6.48 -5.11
C VAL A 453 -16.29 -6.52 -3.75
N PRO A 454 -16.45 -7.69 -3.12
CA PRO A 454 -17.15 -7.84 -1.86
C PRO A 454 -16.27 -7.39 -0.68
N MET A 455 -15.99 -6.09 -0.61
CA MET A 455 -15.28 -5.49 0.51
C MET A 455 -16.02 -5.77 1.83
N LYS A 456 -15.28 -6.05 2.90
CA LYS A 456 -15.87 -6.29 4.23
C LYS A 456 -16.69 -5.06 4.68
N LYS A 457 -16.11 -3.86 4.54
CA LYS A 457 -16.73 -2.56 4.83
C LYS A 457 -16.08 -1.45 3.99
N PRO A 458 -16.80 -0.36 3.68
CA PRO A 458 -16.21 0.80 3.02
C PRO A 458 -15.23 1.55 3.93
N VAL A 459 -14.16 2.08 3.34
CA VAL A 459 -13.10 2.84 4.04
C VAL A 459 -13.08 4.28 3.53
N ALA A 460 -13.00 5.25 4.45
CA ALA A 460 -12.78 6.65 4.13
C ALA A 460 -11.48 7.16 4.74
N GLY A 461 -10.86 8.16 4.11
CA GLY A 461 -9.64 8.80 4.58
C GLY A 461 -9.79 10.31 4.78
N ILE A 462 -9.15 10.84 5.82
CA ILE A 462 -9.05 12.28 6.09
C ILE A 462 -7.61 12.69 6.38
N ALA A 463 -7.25 13.91 5.96
CA ALA A 463 -6.01 14.54 6.36
C ALA A 463 -6.28 15.66 7.35
N MET A 464 -5.41 15.77 8.31
CA MET A 464 -5.55 16.61 9.48
C MET A 464 -4.24 17.38 9.67
N GLY A 465 -4.35 18.57 10.25
CA GLY A 465 -3.18 19.39 10.57
C GLY A 465 -3.27 19.98 11.97
N LEU A 466 -2.14 20.52 12.42
CA LEU A 466 -2.03 21.23 13.68
C LEU A 466 -1.17 22.47 13.48
N ILE A 467 -1.64 23.59 14.03
CA ILE A 467 -0.88 24.81 14.20
C ILE A 467 -0.76 25.09 15.69
N THR A 468 0.43 25.42 16.15
CA THR A 468 0.77 25.69 17.55
C THR A 468 1.51 27.01 17.69
N GLU A 469 1.34 27.69 18.81
CA GLU A 469 2.14 28.86 19.20
C GLU A 469 2.46 28.74 20.69
N GLY A 470 3.75 28.52 21.00
CA GLY A 470 4.16 28.14 22.34
C GLY A 470 3.59 26.77 22.75
N ASN A 471 3.36 26.57 24.04
CA ASN A 471 2.97 25.26 24.59
C ASN A 471 1.46 25.03 24.69
N ASP A 472 0.67 26.10 24.81
CA ASP A 472 -0.75 25.99 25.21
C ASP A 472 -1.73 26.38 24.10
N ARG A 473 -1.27 27.14 23.10
CA ARG A 473 -2.12 27.69 22.06
C ARG A 473 -2.02 26.85 20.80
N TYR A 474 -3.13 26.24 20.38
CA TYR A 474 -3.14 25.41 19.18
C TYR A 474 -4.50 25.40 18.47
N ALA A 475 -4.48 25.02 17.20
CA ALA A 475 -5.66 24.75 16.38
C ALA A 475 -5.48 23.45 15.60
N ILE A 476 -6.45 22.53 15.72
CA ILE A 476 -6.52 21.28 14.95
C ILE A 476 -7.38 21.51 13.71
N LEU A 477 -6.84 21.23 12.53
CA LEU A 477 -7.47 21.48 11.25
C LEU A 477 -7.96 20.17 10.62
N SER A 478 -9.23 20.11 10.27
CA SER A 478 -9.83 19.01 9.50
C SER A 478 -9.73 19.26 8.00
N ASP A 479 -9.40 18.22 7.24
CA ASP A 479 -9.33 18.26 5.78
C ASP A 479 -8.45 19.42 5.28
N ILE A 480 -7.15 19.32 5.62
CA ILE A 480 -6.17 20.36 5.34
C ILE A 480 -5.91 20.57 3.84
N LEU A 481 -5.64 21.82 3.50
CA LEU A 481 -5.16 22.24 2.18
C LEU A 481 -3.65 22.04 2.05
N GLY A 482 -3.12 22.13 0.83
CA GLY A 482 -1.68 22.06 0.59
C GLY A 482 -0.89 23.18 1.31
N GLU A 483 -1.45 24.39 1.37
CA GLU A 483 -0.86 25.52 2.08
C GLU A 483 -0.84 25.28 3.60
N GLU A 484 -1.92 24.73 4.15
CA GLU A 484 -2.03 24.42 5.59
C GLU A 484 -1.11 23.27 6.00
N ASP A 485 -0.86 22.30 5.11
CA ASP A 485 0.16 21.26 5.28
C ASP A 485 1.56 21.88 5.30
N HIS A 486 1.89 22.74 4.34
CA HIS A 486 3.19 23.38 4.26
C HIS A 486 3.52 24.20 5.53
N LEU A 487 2.55 24.98 6.00
CA LEU A 487 2.69 25.92 7.11
C LEU A 487 2.38 25.33 8.49
N GLY A 488 1.79 24.12 8.53
CA GLY A 488 1.43 23.42 9.76
C GLY A 488 2.62 22.77 10.46
N ASP A 489 2.49 22.57 11.77
CA ASP A 489 3.49 21.99 12.66
C ASP A 489 3.42 20.47 12.76
N MET A 490 2.27 19.91 12.41
CA MET A 490 2.05 18.48 12.25
C MET A 490 0.99 18.26 11.18
N ASP A 491 1.20 17.26 10.35
CA ASP A 491 0.20 16.71 9.45
C ASP A 491 0.03 15.21 9.73
N PHE A 492 -1.21 14.75 9.72
CA PHE A 492 -1.49 13.33 9.83
C PHE A 492 -2.70 12.91 9.02
N LYS A 493 -2.70 11.65 8.65
CA LYS A 493 -3.63 11.04 7.71
C LYS A 493 -4.21 9.82 8.40
N VAL A 494 -5.53 9.76 8.47
CA VAL A 494 -6.25 8.66 9.12
C VAL A 494 -7.25 8.10 8.13
N ALA A 495 -7.12 6.81 7.85
CA ALA A 495 -8.08 6.04 7.09
C ALA A 495 -8.73 4.99 8.00
N GLY A 496 -9.98 4.63 7.69
CA GLY A 496 -10.71 3.68 8.50
C GLY A 496 -12.16 3.51 8.07
N THR A 497 -12.80 2.53 8.69
CA THR A 497 -14.23 2.27 8.58
C THR A 497 -14.98 3.03 9.68
N ALA A 498 -16.27 2.73 9.84
CA ALA A 498 -17.06 3.16 10.99
C ALA A 498 -16.55 2.59 12.32
N ASP A 499 -15.91 1.42 12.29
CA ASP A 499 -15.59 0.66 13.50
C ASP A 499 -14.17 0.90 13.99
N GLY A 500 -13.26 1.34 13.13
CA GLY A 500 -11.90 1.65 13.54
C GLY A 500 -11.00 2.17 12.44
N ILE A 501 -9.75 2.41 12.81
CA ILE A 501 -8.65 2.83 11.94
C ILE A 501 -8.15 1.63 11.14
N THR A 502 -7.89 1.86 9.86
CA THR A 502 -7.23 0.88 8.97
C THR A 502 -5.89 1.36 8.43
N GLY A 503 -5.65 2.67 8.41
CA GLY A 503 -4.37 3.25 7.99
C GLY A 503 -4.06 4.52 8.75
N PHE A 504 -2.80 4.70 9.12
CA PHE A 504 -2.33 5.88 9.85
C PHE A 504 -0.96 6.32 9.36
N GLN A 505 -0.81 7.62 9.12
CA GLN A 505 0.48 8.24 8.82
C GLN A 505 0.54 9.60 9.50
N MET A 506 1.66 9.95 10.08
CA MET A 506 1.87 11.24 10.74
C MET A 506 3.29 11.73 10.51
N ASP A 507 3.45 13.04 10.34
CA ASP A 507 4.72 13.74 10.32
C ASP A 507 4.60 14.98 11.23
N ILE A 508 5.53 15.13 12.16
CA ILE A 508 5.60 16.25 13.11
C ILE A 508 6.88 17.04 12.80
N LYS A 509 6.73 18.35 12.63
CA LYS A 509 7.82 19.28 12.27
C LYS A 509 8.38 20.04 13.47
N ILE A 510 7.72 19.97 14.64
CA ILE A 510 8.12 20.64 15.88
C ILE A 510 8.65 19.64 16.93
N ALA A 511 9.23 20.14 18.01
CA ALA A 511 9.92 19.33 19.02
C ALA A 511 9.02 18.31 19.77
N GLY A 512 7.69 18.46 19.72
CA GLY A 512 6.76 17.47 20.25
C GLY A 512 5.31 17.95 20.25
N VAL A 513 4.38 16.98 20.33
CA VAL A 513 2.94 17.19 20.46
C VAL A 513 2.47 16.44 21.70
N SER A 514 1.68 17.09 22.57
CA SER A 514 1.23 16.45 23.81
C SER A 514 0.23 15.31 23.52
N PRO A 515 0.18 14.28 24.38
CA PRO A 515 -0.81 13.19 24.24
C PRO A 515 -2.26 13.70 24.21
N GLU A 516 -2.56 14.78 24.94
CA GLU A 516 -3.88 15.40 24.95
C GLU A 516 -4.25 16.04 23.60
N ILE A 517 -3.33 16.80 23.00
CA ILE A 517 -3.52 17.35 21.65
C ILE A 517 -3.74 16.20 20.66
N MET A 518 -2.96 15.12 20.78
CA MET A 518 -3.07 13.98 19.88
C MET A 518 -4.42 13.27 20.00
N LYS A 519 -4.93 13.08 21.23
CA LYS A 519 -6.25 12.54 21.50
C LYS A 519 -7.36 13.38 20.88
N ASN A 520 -7.30 14.70 21.08
CA ASN A 520 -8.27 15.63 20.50
C ASN A 520 -8.23 15.61 18.97
N ALA A 521 -7.02 15.51 18.39
CA ALA A 521 -6.82 15.46 16.96
C ALA A 521 -7.40 14.17 16.33
N LEU A 522 -7.18 13.02 16.96
CA LEU A 522 -7.77 11.75 16.52
C LEU A 522 -9.30 11.75 16.64
N ALA A 523 -9.86 12.33 17.70
CA ALA A 523 -11.31 12.46 17.86
C ALA A 523 -11.92 13.31 16.73
N GLN A 524 -11.32 14.46 16.43
CA GLN A 524 -11.75 15.31 15.33
C GLN A 524 -11.57 14.62 13.96
N ALA A 525 -10.50 13.83 13.79
CA ALA A 525 -10.28 13.02 12.59
C ALA A 525 -11.38 11.96 12.41
N LYS A 526 -11.82 11.32 13.50
CA LYS A 526 -12.92 10.35 13.48
C LYS A 526 -14.23 11.00 13.03
N GLU A 527 -14.59 12.15 13.62
CA GLU A 527 -15.77 12.93 13.21
C GLU A 527 -15.74 13.21 11.71
N GLY A 528 -14.59 13.68 11.21
CA GLY A 528 -14.44 14.01 9.80
C GLY A 528 -14.45 12.80 8.87
N ARG A 529 -13.80 11.70 9.26
CA ARG A 529 -13.84 10.41 8.54
C ARG A 529 -15.28 9.90 8.42
N MET A 530 -16.07 9.98 9.48
CA MET A 530 -17.47 9.54 9.48
C MET A 530 -18.34 10.41 8.56
N HIS A 531 -18.09 11.71 8.54
CA HIS A 531 -18.76 12.62 7.60
C HIS A 531 -18.49 12.21 6.14
N ILE A 532 -17.23 12.01 5.77
CA ILE A 532 -16.83 11.58 4.41
C ILE A 532 -17.46 10.24 4.04
N LEU A 533 -17.36 9.26 4.95
CA LEU A 533 -17.93 7.93 4.74
C LEU A 533 -19.46 7.99 4.54
N GLY A 534 -20.14 8.84 5.30
CA GLY A 534 -21.58 9.08 5.13
C GLY A 534 -21.96 9.67 3.78
N ILE A 535 -21.08 10.47 3.16
CA ILE A 535 -21.29 10.98 1.78
C ILE A 535 -21.07 9.86 0.77
N MET A 536 -19.98 9.10 0.91
CA MET A 536 -19.67 7.97 0.02
C MET A 536 -20.79 6.93 0.01
N ASN A 537 -21.33 6.58 1.18
CA ASN A 537 -22.42 5.60 1.31
C ASN A 537 -23.73 6.04 0.63
N ARG A 538 -23.95 7.36 0.42
CA ARG A 538 -25.08 7.84 -0.38
C ARG A 538 -24.89 7.64 -1.88
N CYS A 539 -23.65 7.51 -2.33
CA CYS A 539 -23.31 7.18 -3.72
C CYS A 539 -23.40 5.67 -3.95
N ILE A 540 -22.71 4.88 -3.12
CA ILE A 540 -22.78 3.42 -3.13
C ILE A 540 -22.42 2.89 -1.74
N SER A 541 -23.29 2.08 -1.15
CA SER A 541 -23.13 1.53 0.20
C SER A 541 -22.84 0.03 0.24
N ALA A 542 -23.09 -0.67 -0.87
CA ALA A 542 -22.82 -2.10 -1.03
C ALA A 542 -22.21 -2.35 -2.42
N PRO A 543 -21.42 -3.43 -2.58
CA PRO A 543 -20.89 -3.81 -3.89
C PRO A 543 -22.02 -4.07 -4.89
N ASN A 544 -21.78 -3.79 -6.17
CA ASN A 544 -22.66 -4.24 -7.24
C ASN A 544 -22.81 -5.78 -7.20
N GLU A 545 -24.03 -6.28 -7.37
CA GLU A 545 -24.32 -7.73 -7.30
C GLU A 545 -23.63 -8.52 -8.41
N GLU A 546 -23.50 -7.92 -9.60
CA GLU A 546 -22.85 -8.54 -10.74
C GLU A 546 -21.51 -7.87 -11.06
N LEU A 547 -20.49 -8.69 -11.31
CA LEU A 547 -19.23 -8.21 -11.87
C LEU A 547 -19.45 -7.68 -13.30
N SER A 548 -18.67 -6.66 -13.69
CA SER A 548 -18.65 -6.14 -15.06
C SER A 548 -18.60 -7.25 -16.11
N GLN A 549 -19.34 -7.12 -17.20
CA GLN A 549 -19.33 -8.09 -18.32
C GLN A 549 -17.93 -8.30 -18.94
N TYR A 550 -17.02 -7.34 -18.76
CA TYR A 550 -15.65 -7.40 -19.24
C TYR A 550 -14.70 -8.06 -18.24
N ALA A 551 -15.13 -8.27 -17.00
CA ALA A 551 -14.32 -8.91 -15.97
C ALA A 551 -14.25 -10.43 -16.21
N PRO A 552 -13.10 -11.06 -15.90
CA PRO A 552 -12.97 -12.51 -16.00
C PRO A 552 -14.01 -13.20 -15.13
N ARG A 553 -14.56 -14.30 -15.63
CA ARG A 553 -15.53 -15.12 -14.89
C ARG A 553 -14.80 -16.32 -14.30
N VAL A 554 -15.13 -16.70 -13.07
CA VAL A 554 -14.43 -17.76 -12.34
C VAL A 554 -15.39 -18.85 -11.91
N GLU A 555 -14.97 -20.09 -12.11
CA GLU A 555 -15.55 -21.29 -11.49
C GLU A 555 -14.47 -22.00 -10.68
N VAL A 556 -14.72 -22.20 -9.39
CA VAL A 556 -13.85 -22.96 -8.49
C VAL A 556 -14.49 -24.33 -8.23
N MET A 557 -13.66 -25.37 -8.24
CA MET A 557 -14.05 -26.72 -7.81
C MET A 557 -12.89 -27.45 -7.17
N THR A 558 -13.19 -28.40 -6.30
CA THR A 558 -12.18 -29.27 -5.67
C THR A 558 -12.22 -30.64 -6.33
N ILE A 559 -11.03 -31.22 -6.57
CA ILE A 559 -10.84 -32.57 -7.09
C ILE A 559 -9.97 -33.40 -6.14
N PRO A 560 -10.03 -34.74 -6.19
CA PRO A 560 -9.09 -35.56 -5.44
C PRO A 560 -7.63 -35.30 -5.86
N GLU A 561 -6.72 -35.20 -4.90
CA GLU A 561 -5.30 -34.86 -5.13
C GLU A 561 -4.61 -35.85 -6.10
N ASP A 562 -4.97 -37.14 -6.04
CA ASP A 562 -4.42 -38.18 -6.92
C ASP A 562 -4.85 -38.00 -8.40
N LYS A 563 -5.89 -37.21 -8.66
CA LYS A 563 -6.42 -36.93 -10.01
C LYS A 563 -5.85 -35.67 -10.64
N ILE A 564 -5.08 -34.86 -9.90
CA ILE A 564 -4.42 -33.66 -10.44
C ILE A 564 -3.55 -34.03 -11.65
N GLY A 565 -2.75 -35.09 -11.54
CA GLY A 565 -1.88 -35.54 -12.63
C GLY A 565 -2.65 -35.96 -13.89
N ALA A 566 -3.82 -36.58 -13.73
CA ALA A 566 -4.68 -36.97 -14.86
C ALA A 566 -5.31 -35.74 -15.56
N LEU A 567 -5.70 -34.74 -14.78
CA LEU A 567 -6.21 -33.47 -15.30
C LEU A 567 -5.14 -32.70 -16.09
N ILE A 568 -3.93 -32.57 -15.55
CA ILE A 568 -2.82 -31.87 -16.21
C ILE A 568 -2.38 -32.63 -17.49
N GLY A 569 -2.22 -33.94 -17.37
CA GLY A 569 -1.71 -34.82 -18.42
C GLY A 569 -0.21 -34.60 -18.70
N PRO A 570 0.41 -35.45 -19.55
CA PRO A 570 1.84 -35.35 -19.86
C PRO A 570 2.20 -33.98 -20.44
N GLY A 571 3.08 -33.23 -19.77
CA GLY A 571 3.52 -31.90 -20.18
C GLY A 571 2.40 -30.84 -20.21
N GLY A 572 1.31 -31.02 -19.46
CA GLY A 572 0.19 -30.06 -19.44
C GLY A 572 -0.75 -30.16 -20.65
N LYS A 573 -0.64 -31.23 -21.45
CA LYS A 573 -1.40 -31.38 -22.71
C LYS A 573 -2.92 -31.35 -22.51
N ASN A 574 -3.43 -31.96 -21.45
CA ASN A 574 -4.88 -32.06 -21.22
C ASN A 574 -5.46 -30.71 -20.83
N VAL A 575 -4.85 -30.02 -19.85
CA VAL A 575 -5.24 -28.65 -19.47
C VAL A 575 -5.16 -27.70 -20.66
N LYS A 576 -4.11 -27.78 -21.48
CA LYS A 576 -3.98 -26.96 -22.69
C LYS A 576 -5.11 -27.23 -23.70
N ALA A 577 -5.43 -28.50 -23.95
CA ALA A 577 -6.51 -28.87 -24.86
C ALA A 577 -7.89 -28.38 -24.37
N ILE A 578 -8.16 -28.46 -23.06
CA ILE A 578 -9.40 -27.93 -22.47
C ILE A 578 -9.41 -26.40 -22.56
N SER A 579 -8.30 -25.75 -22.20
CA SER A 579 -8.14 -24.30 -22.26
C SER A 579 -8.40 -23.75 -23.68
N ASP A 580 -7.80 -24.38 -24.69
CA ASP A 580 -7.96 -23.99 -26.10
C ASP A 580 -9.39 -24.25 -26.61
N LYS A 581 -10.01 -25.39 -26.24
CA LYS A 581 -11.34 -25.78 -26.71
C LYS A 581 -12.46 -24.89 -26.14
N TYR A 582 -12.37 -24.54 -24.86
CA TYR A 582 -13.42 -23.80 -24.15
C TYR A 582 -13.09 -22.31 -23.98
N ASN A 583 -11.94 -21.84 -24.52
CA ASN A 583 -11.41 -20.50 -24.34
C ASN A 583 -11.35 -20.08 -22.87
N VAL A 584 -10.81 -20.96 -22.03
CA VAL A 584 -10.62 -20.76 -20.58
C VAL A 584 -9.14 -20.88 -20.23
N THR A 585 -8.77 -20.46 -19.01
CA THR A 585 -7.48 -20.76 -18.40
C THR A 585 -7.73 -21.56 -17.13
N ILE A 586 -7.01 -22.66 -16.94
CA ILE A 586 -7.18 -23.53 -15.77
C ILE A 586 -5.95 -23.40 -14.89
N ASN A 587 -6.16 -23.07 -13.62
CA ASN A 587 -5.17 -23.17 -12.56
C ASN A 587 -5.48 -24.40 -11.70
N THR A 588 -4.44 -25.15 -11.33
CA THR A 588 -4.54 -26.32 -10.46
C THR A 588 -3.57 -26.18 -9.31
N GLU A 589 -4.05 -26.30 -8.09
CA GLU A 589 -3.25 -26.27 -6.87
C GLU A 589 -3.03 -27.68 -6.31
N ASN A 590 -2.01 -27.83 -5.46
CA ASN A 590 -1.59 -29.14 -4.95
C ASN A 590 -2.57 -29.74 -3.94
N ASP A 591 -3.47 -28.94 -3.38
CA ASP A 591 -4.55 -29.33 -2.46
C ASP A 591 -5.81 -29.84 -3.21
N GLY A 592 -5.75 -29.93 -4.54
CA GLY A 592 -6.88 -30.33 -5.38
C GLY A 592 -7.81 -29.18 -5.76
N THR A 593 -7.50 -27.92 -5.41
CA THR A 593 -8.27 -26.76 -5.87
C THR A 593 -8.01 -26.51 -7.35
N VAL A 594 -9.08 -26.50 -8.15
CA VAL A 594 -9.06 -26.19 -9.59
C VAL A 594 -9.88 -24.95 -9.84
N THR A 595 -9.23 -23.93 -10.38
CA THR A 595 -9.89 -22.67 -10.75
C THR A 595 -9.90 -22.51 -12.27
N ILE A 596 -11.09 -22.33 -12.84
CA ILE A 596 -11.30 -22.14 -14.27
C ILE A 596 -11.69 -20.68 -14.51
N TYR A 597 -10.84 -19.97 -15.25
CA TYR A 597 -11.01 -18.57 -15.62
C TYR A 597 -11.53 -18.47 -17.06
N GLY A 598 -12.71 -17.89 -17.24
CA GLY A 598 -13.19 -17.41 -18.53
C GLY A 598 -12.60 -16.02 -18.79
N LYS A 599 -12.05 -15.80 -19.99
CA LYS A 599 -11.43 -14.52 -20.36
C LYS A 599 -12.45 -13.38 -20.42
N ASP A 600 -13.66 -13.68 -20.87
CA ASP A 600 -14.79 -12.76 -20.96
C ASP A 600 -16.12 -13.54 -20.98
N GLY A 601 -17.24 -12.85 -21.21
CA GLY A 601 -18.57 -13.45 -21.32
C GLY A 601 -18.76 -14.45 -22.47
N SER A 602 -17.78 -14.66 -23.36
CA SER A 602 -17.85 -15.65 -24.45
C SER A 602 -17.27 -17.03 -24.09
N SER A 603 -16.58 -17.15 -22.95
CA SER A 603 -15.98 -18.41 -22.50
C SER A 603 -17.02 -19.44 -22.03
N ASP A 604 -16.87 -20.70 -22.45
CA ASP A 604 -17.74 -21.80 -22.01
C ASP A 604 -17.20 -22.45 -20.72
N LEU A 605 -17.36 -21.72 -19.62
CA LEU A 605 -16.96 -22.16 -18.27
C LEU A 605 -17.67 -23.44 -17.84
N LYS A 606 -18.96 -23.58 -18.18
CA LYS A 606 -19.76 -24.75 -17.81
C LYS A 606 -19.26 -25.99 -18.53
N GLY A 607 -18.99 -25.90 -19.83
CA GLY A 607 -18.40 -26.97 -20.61
C GLY A 607 -17.03 -27.40 -20.09
N ALA A 608 -16.15 -26.43 -19.78
CA ALA A 608 -14.86 -26.70 -19.18
C ALA A 608 -14.99 -27.42 -17.83
N LYS A 609 -15.86 -26.93 -16.93
CA LYS A 609 -16.12 -27.53 -15.62
C LYS A 609 -16.64 -28.95 -15.73
N LEU A 610 -17.54 -29.22 -16.68
CA LEU A 610 -18.08 -30.57 -16.94
C LEU A 610 -16.99 -31.55 -17.39
N ILE A 611 -16.09 -31.12 -18.29
CA ILE A 611 -14.97 -31.97 -18.73
C ILE A 611 -13.98 -32.22 -17.59
N VAL A 612 -13.62 -31.19 -16.84
CA VAL A 612 -12.75 -31.33 -15.66
C VAL A 612 -13.37 -32.35 -14.69
N LYS A 613 -14.65 -32.17 -14.35
CA LYS A 613 -15.38 -33.11 -13.50
C LYS A 613 -15.42 -34.53 -14.08
N GLY A 614 -15.59 -34.69 -15.39
CA GLY A 614 -15.57 -36.00 -16.04
C GLY A 614 -14.24 -36.74 -15.92
N ILE A 615 -13.13 -36.01 -16.05
CA ILE A 615 -11.78 -36.56 -15.91
C ILE A 615 -11.50 -36.94 -14.45
N THR A 616 -11.93 -36.11 -13.51
CA THR A 616 -11.50 -36.19 -12.10
C THR A 616 -12.49 -36.94 -11.19
N SER A 617 -13.74 -37.11 -11.61
CA SER A 617 -14.72 -37.90 -10.84
C SER A 617 -14.61 -39.36 -11.20
N ASP A 618 -14.46 -40.22 -10.19
CA ASP A 618 -14.58 -41.66 -10.42
C ASP A 618 -16.06 -42.07 -10.53
N PRO A 619 -16.40 -43.01 -11.42
CA PRO A 619 -17.74 -43.57 -11.48
C PRO A 619 -18.03 -44.31 -10.17
N GLU A 620 -19.10 -43.94 -9.48
CA GLU A 620 -19.49 -44.56 -8.21
C GLU A 620 -20.48 -45.71 -8.47
N VAL A 621 -20.13 -46.89 -7.97
CA VAL A 621 -20.98 -48.07 -8.08
C VAL A 621 -22.30 -47.83 -7.34
N GLY A 622 -23.42 -48.03 -8.02
CA GLY A 622 -24.75 -47.83 -7.49
C GLY A 622 -25.41 -46.52 -7.94
N ILE A 623 -24.68 -45.57 -8.52
CA ILE A 623 -25.25 -44.31 -9.05
C ILE A 623 -25.85 -44.53 -10.45
N ILE A 624 -26.97 -43.84 -10.70
CA ILE A 624 -27.61 -43.75 -12.03
C ILE A 624 -27.08 -42.51 -12.75
N TYR A 625 -26.52 -42.72 -13.93
CA TYR A 625 -26.02 -41.68 -14.82
C TYR A 625 -26.91 -41.57 -16.06
N ASP A 626 -27.20 -40.38 -16.54
CA ASP A 626 -27.78 -40.18 -17.87
C ASP A 626 -26.63 -40.17 -18.89
N GLY A 627 -26.48 -41.27 -19.63
CA GLY A 627 -25.35 -41.51 -20.51
C GLY A 627 -25.74 -41.59 -21.99
N VAL A 628 -24.81 -41.22 -22.88
CA VAL A 628 -25.06 -41.23 -24.33
C VAL A 628 -24.49 -42.51 -24.94
N VAL A 629 -25.31 -43.22 -25.72
CA VAL A 629 -24.89 -44.42 -26.46
C VAL A 629 -23.88 -44.01 -27.54
N LYS A 630 -22.61 -44.40 -27.40
CA LYS A 630 -21.56 -44.12 -28.39
C LYS A 630 -21.48 -45.15 -29.48
N LYS A 631 -21.63 -46.42 -29.11
CA LYS A 631 -21.44 -47.53 -30.03
C LYS A 631 -22.32 -48.71 -29.65
N ILE A 632 -23.00 -49.27 -30.63
CA ILE A 632 -23.79 -50.50 -30.45
C ILE A 632 -23.02 -51.69 -31.02
N MET A 633 -23.01 -52.79 -30.26
CA MET A 633 -22.43 -54.08 -30.65
C MET A 633 -23.49 -55.18 -30.45
N ASP A 634 -23.29 -56.36 -31.05
CA ASP A 634 -24.27 -57.46 -30.97
C ASP A 634 -24.52 -57.94 -29.53
N PHE A 635 -23.55 -57.75 -28.63
CA PHE A 635 -23.62 -58.20 -27.23
C PHE A 635 -23.96 -57.09 -26.23
N GLY A 636 -24.08 -55.84 -26.65
CA GLY A 636 -24.37 -54.72 -25.75
C GLY A 636 -24.13 -53.34 -26.37
N ALA A 637 -24.34 -52.29 -25.57
CA ALA A 637 -24.11 -50.91 -25.97
C ALA A 637 -23.03 -50.28 -25.08
N PHE A 638 -22.08 -49.57 -25.69
CA PHE A 638 -21.16 -48.71 -24.98
C PHE A 638 -21.81 -47.35 -24.74
N VAL A 639 -21.95 -47.00 -23.46
CA VAL A 639 -22.60 -45.77 -23.01
C VAL A 639 -21.56 -44.93 -22.29
N GLU A 640 -21.37 -43.69 -22.76
CA GLU A 640 -20.53 -42.71 -22.08
C GLU A 640 -21.32 -42.12 -20.91
N ILE A 641 -20.89 -42.40 -19.68
CA ILE A 641 -21.56 -41.95 -18.45
C ILE A 641 -20.91 -40.69 -17.84
N LEU A 642 -19.63 -40.47 -18.14
CA LEU A 642 -18.88 -39.27 -17.83
C LEU A 642 -17.94 -39.00 -19.02
N PRO A 643 -17.58 -37.74 -19.31
CA PRO A 643 -16.66 -37.41 -20.41
C PRO A 643 -15.39 -38.27 -20.40
N GLY A 644 -15.21 -39.10 -21.43
CA GLY A 644 -14.08 -40.02 -21.58
C GLY A 644 -14.16 -41.34 -20.80
N LYS A 645 -15.26 -41.61 -20.09
CA LYS A 645 -15.52 -42.87 -19.36
C LYS A 645 -16.73 -43.60 -19.96
N GLU A 646 -16.43 -44.64 -20.72
CA GLU A 646 -17.42 -45.52 -21.34
C GLU A 646 -17.62 -46.79 -20.49
N GLY A 647 -18.88 -47.16 -20.29
CA GLY A 647 -19.24 -48.45 -19.71
C GLY A 647 -20.05 -49.30 -20.68
N LEU A 648 -19.98 -50.62 -20.48
CA LEU A 648 -20.72 -51.59 -21.29
C LEU A 648 -22.06 -51.89 -20.60
N CYS A 649 -23.16 -51.60 -21.28
CA CYS A 649 -24.47 -52.13 -20.93
C CYS A 649 -24.70 -53.41 -21.75
N HIS A 650 -24.54 -54.56 -21.10
CA HIS A 650 -24.73 -55.87 -21.75
C HIS A 650 -26.20 -56.07 -22.19
N ILE A 651 -26.43 -56.82 -23.27
CA ILE A 651 -27.77 -57.03 -23.85
C ILE A 651 -28.80 -57.56 -22.83
N SER A 652 -28.36 -58.37 -21.87
CA SER A 652 -29.20 -58.91 -20.78
C SER A 652 -29.63 -57.88 -19.74
N LYS A 653 -29.05 -56.68 -19.78
CA LYS A 653 -29.32 -55.57 -18.84
C LYS A 653 -30.06 -54.40 -19.52
N LEU A 654 -30.56 -54.60 -20.75
CA LEU A 654 -31.31 -53.62 -21.54
C LEU A 654 -32.84 -53.74 -21.40
N SER A 655 -33.39 -54.93 -21.20
CA SER A 655 -34.83 -55.11 -21.00
C SER A 655 -35.14 -56.39 -20.22
N LYS A 656 -36.28 -56.41 -19.51
CA LYS A 656 -36.81 -57.64 -18.88
C LYS A 656 -37.32 -58.65 -19.91
N ALA A 657 -37.68 -58.18 -21.12
CA ALA A 657 -38.07 -59.03 -22.23
C ALA A 657 -36.84 -59.47 -23.02
N ARG A 658 -36.91 -60.64 -23.69
CA ARG A 658 -35.81 -61.12 -24.53
C ARG A 658 -35.60 -60.18 -25.71
N VAL A 659 -34.43 -59.54 -25.74
CA VAL A 659 -33.98 -58.66 -26.83
C VAL A 659 -33.17 -59.51 -27.82
N GLU A 660 -33.58 -59.57 -29.08
CA GLU A 660 -32.82 -60.27 -30.13
C GLU A 660 -31.67 -59.41 -30.68
N LYS A 661 -31.88 -58.09 -30.84
CA LYS A 661 -30.84 -57.14 -31.26
C LYS A 661 -30.84 -55.90 -30.39
N VAL A 662 -29.65 -55.44 -29.99
CA VAL A 662 -29.48 -54.20 -29.20
C VAL A 662 -30.04 -52.98 -29.93
N SER A 663 -29.96 -52.97 -31.27
CA SER A 663 -30.53 -51.93 -32.15
C SER A 663 -32.04 -51.78 -32.07
N ASP A 664 -32.75 -52.79 -31.54
CA ASP A 664 -34.21 -52.75 -31.41
C ASP A 664 -34.64 -51.91 -30.19
N VAL A 665 -33.72 -51.69 -29.24
CA VAL A 665 -33.96 -50.99 -27.97
C VAL A 665 -33.22 -49.65 -27.90
N LEU A 666 -32.02 -49.57 -28.47
CA LEU A 666 -31.16 -48.40 -28.41
C LEU A 666 -30.71 -47.94 -29.80
N LYS A 667 -30.48 -46.63 -29.93
CA LYS A 667 -29.85 -46.00 -31.09
C LYS A 667 -28.54 -45.32 -30.69
N GLU A 668 -27.56 -45.32 -31.60
CA GLU A 668 -26.35 -44.51 -31.40
C GLU A 668 -26.71 -43.03 -31.29
N GLY A 669 -26.11 -42.33 -30.34
CA GLY A 669 -26.43 -40.95 -29.98
C GLY A 669 -27.64 -40.78 -29.05
N GLN A 670 -28.35 -41.86 -28.68
CA GLN A 670 -29.47 -41.79 -27.73
C GLN A 670 -28.97 -41.60 -26.30
N GLU A 671 -29.60 -40.70 -25.55
CA GLU A 671 -29.37 -40.50 -24.12
C GLU A 671 -30.27 -41.44 -23.30
N ILE A 672 -29.68 -42.21 -22.40
CA ILE A 672 -30.38 -43.22 -21.58
C ILE A 672 -29.89 -43.23 -20.12
N PRO A 673 -30.78 -43.39 -19.13
CA PRO A 673 -30.37 -43.58 -17.74
C PRO A 673 -29.79 -44.98 -17.50
N VAL A 674 -28.55 -45.06 -17.03
CA VAL A 674 -27.84 -46.32 -16.76
C VAL A 674 -27.24 -46.32 -15.37
N LYS A 675 -27.44 -47.42 -14.64
CA LYS A 675 -26.87 -47.63 -13.30
C LYS A 675 -25.52 -48.32 -13.41
N LEU A 676 -24.50 -47.79 -12.74
CA LEU A 676 -23.22 -48.49 -12.62
C LEU A 676 -23.34 -49.64 -11.62
N LEU A 677 -23.22 -50.88 -12.06
CA LEU A 677 -23.37 -52.06 -11.22
C LEU A 677 -22.08 -52.48 -10.52
N GLU A 678 -20.97 -52.42 -11.25
CA GLU A 678 -19.65 -52.79 -10.74
C GLU A 678 -18.55 -52.24 -11.65
N ILE A 679 -17.35 -52.16 -11.09
CA ILE A 679 -16.11 -51.94 -11.83
C ILE A 679 -15.34 -53.26 -11.77
N ASP A 680 -15.09 -53.87 -12.92
CA ASP A 680 -14.42 -55.18 -12.97
C ASP A 680 -12.92 -55.08 -12.59
N LYS A 681 -12.26 -56.23 -12.44
CA LYS A 681 -10.83 -56.30 -12.07
C LYS A 681 -9.88 -55.68 -13.11
N LEU A 682 -10.37 -55.40 -14.32
CA LEU A 682 -9.65 -54.74 -15.41
C LEU A 682 -10.02 -53.25 -15.54
N GLY A 683 -10.83 -52.71 -14.62
CA GLY A 683 -11.26 -51.32 -14.61
C GLY A 683 -12.42 -51.00 -15.57
N ARG A 684 -13.11 -52.00 -16.11
CA ARG A 684 -14.25 -51.80 -17.03
C ARG A 684 -15.53 -51.57 -16.24
N LEU A 685 -16.33 -50.63 -16.72
CA LEU A 685 -17.57 -50.20 -16.07
C LEU A 685 -18.74 -51.03 -16.60
N ASN A 686 -19.41 -51.78 -15.73
CA ASN A 686 -20.58 -52.58 -16.09
C ASN A 686 -21.87 -51.82 -15.77
N LEU A 687 -22.66 -51.55 -16.80
CA LEU A 687 -23.84 -50.69 -16.72
C LEU A 687 -25.14 -51.50 -16.86
N SER A 688 -26.24 -50.97 -16.30
CA SER A 688 -27.57 -51.55 -16.44
C SER A 688 -28.65 -50.50 -16.66
N TYR A 689 -29.40 -50.66 -17.75
CA TYR A 689 -30.52 -49.81 -18.11
C TYR A 689 -31.80 -50.20 -17.33
N ILE A 690 -32.06 -51.50 -17.16
CA ILE A 690 -33.24 -52.00 -16.42
C ILE A 690 -33.18 -51.57 -14.95
N ASP A 691 -32.03 -51.75 -14.31
CA ASP A 691 -31.89 -51.48 -12.88
C ASP A 691 -32.04 -49.96 -12.60
N ALA A 692 -31.63 -49.11 -13.54
CA ALA A 692 -31.88 -47.66 -13.48
C ALA A 692 -33.37 -47.30 -13.64
N LEU A 693 -34.09 -47.95 -14.55
CA LEU A 693 -35.52 -47.72 -14.76
C LEU A 693 -36.37 -48.20 -13.56
N GLU A 694 -36.00 -49.31 -12.94
CA GLU A 694 -36.69 -49.82 -11.74
C GLU A 694 -36.54 -48.92 -10.53
N GLU A 695 -35.39 -48.28 -10.38
CA GLU A 695 -35.10 -47.39 -9.25
C GLU A 695 -35.66 -45.99 -9.46
N ARG A 696 -35.74 -45.49 -10.71
CA ARG A 696 -36.48 -44.25 -11.03
C ARG A 696 -38.00 -44.37 -10.97
N SER A 697 -38.54 -45.59 -10.95
CA SER A 697 -39.99 -45.86 -10.88
C SER A 697 -40.50 -46.18 -9.48
N LYS A 698 -39.59 -46.18 -8.48
CA LYS A 698 -39.90 -46.13 -7.05
C LYS A 698 -39.82 -44.69 -6.57
#